data_AF-A0AAD2CE94-F1
#
_entry.id   AF-A0AAD2CE94-F1
#
_cell.length_a   1.000
_cell.length_b   1.000
_cell.length_c   1.000
_cell.angle_alpha   90.00
_cell.angle_beta   90.00
_cell.angle_gamma   90.00
#
_symmetry.space_group_name_H-M   'P 1'
#
loop_
_entity.id
_entity.type
_entity.pdbx_description
1 polymer ?
#
loop_
_entity_poly.entity_id
_entity_poly.type
_entity_poly.pdbx_seq_one_letter_code
_entity_poly.pdbx_strand_id
1 'polypeptide(L)'
;MSNVIGAVLPDETHDEGTTSNENNDGSSSCTLFLAKSTIEQAGLGVFTAKPLKKGDHVGNGDACIPLKDLEWQQADMMDSTDFKFINPFADYVWLGDPLGLKPEIGPFQLVSGYWPGLNAAVNCHPAMLNVERATPRYDNLDDTLHRFKDPSVGSFTPYFNGSSTVLHSVPVGGELFTSYGDKWFERRLEMFPPNFPVPSSYRSAQRFLQRFQRHIPSPRTQQLVYDFVLDLEDIWEDSRFLQALPNDLGHVHKALTEGLRSLFQESSTRSIDWLQEHGACLDNIEAKRSTIRQAGRGAFATRHLVKDQVITISPLIHMLDSKLLDMHRFDFNMETKSYTKHHPMPPQLVMNYCFGHSDTKLLLCPYGSGVNYINHQNSSIANVRIAWPEDGVLNHKAAKLDDPVSQWNPEDKKSVLAFEYIATRDISPGEELFLDYGPDWEEAYAQHVQNWNPPHDYADYISATSWNDQHKRQDILKTPAELEIEPNPPSLQLRCHGGLTSAWGFKYHALKWDNDPDKYNPEYGHACQVLDRKEEIHGEITYDVLITEIIEDDDGEIVDYERRNVPRNCMKWFDKPESTDMHLPNSFRHSIGIPDDIFPDAWRSHNTRDDGHDPSDRQDDDNSSNQEPVCGMYIANSTIPKSGLGLFTGFPLEVGDEVGDGDVAIMLLELDWHNAKAQDEEDDENVYPDMTSNYVWDGRTFGFGNEAIGGIHTFWPGINAAVNFNPFLVNVDNEAIPEFDNAGIHRGRHPGAGAFSPYHKGIPHAQRRIPTGGELFKDYGQDWFHDRQQPYMPTLDDIQDAQYLLYDFFNKFGDQSGVYNLIIDIRNIWPSRLLNALPEKYGEAAIAALGEIADVFQPNATREIEWLQEHGRCVDHIVPGVSTLPNAGHGAFTKRFIPEGTIISGSPLLHMFEDVLEMYDLVYSDSTGARRKPWSKSGYQLLLNYCFGHHESSLLLCPYGPGVNYINHNSTMANVKIQWAPHGVTGQNNSWFSMAPKDMQWNYKQSLALDYVATKDIPEGAELFLDYGPLWEMAWKEHLLTWTPKDRWLSYLSAATMNMLMKQNPLRTQGEQRDSPYPANVMFQCDRATVPEIDYGSFAPINDIHPCIILERYKEGSGVDEYVVRMQVKGEEEPEIHNLSREAIKFYDRPYTSDLHLRSSFRHRIGFPEGMVPNEWRDSESSLFFANIEDLGAQVNDEL
;
A
#
# COMPACT_ATOMS: atom_id res chain seq x y z
N MET A 1 -13.70 69.36 -39.97
CA MET A 1 -13.44 69.10 -38.55
C MET A 1 -14.13 67.81 -38.17
N SER A 2 -13.48 67.00 -37.34
CA SER A 2 -14.05 66.04 -36.37
C SER A 2 -15.29 65.19 -36.70
N ASN A 3 -15.09 63.87 -36.54
CA ASN A 3 -15.93 62.94 -35.76
C ASN A 3 -17.04 62.08 -36.43
N VAL A 4 -16.88 60.77 -36.15
CA VAL A 4 -17.88 59.82 -35.59
C VAL A 4 -18.64 58.87 -36.54
N ILE A 5 -18.28 57.59 -36.36
CA ILE A 5 -19.03 56.32 -36.56
C ILE A 5 -19.61 56.01 -37.95
N GLY A 6 -19.15 54.87 -38.49
CA GLY A 6 -19.85 54.04 -39.46
C GLY A 6 -19.55 52.57 -39.17
N ALA A 7 -20.50 51.66 -39.38
CA ALA A 7 -20.35 50.24 -39.06
C ALA A 7 -21.13 49.35 -40.06
N VAL A 8 -20.69 48.09 -40.16
CA VAL A 8 -21.30 46.98 -40.92
C VAL A 8 -21.22 47.10 -42.47
N LEU A 9 -20.25 46.37 -43.03
CA LEU A 9 -20.36 45.30 -44.06
C LEU A 9 -21.59 45.31 -45.01
N PRO A 10 -21.43 45.00 -46.32
CA PRO A 10 -20.92 43.69 -46.74
C PRO A 10 -19.95 43.66 -47.94
N ASP A 11 -19.55 42.44 -48.29
CA ASP A 11 -19.00 41.88 -49.54
C ASP A 11 -18.61 42.84 -50.68
N GLU A 12 -17.40 42.63 -51.23
CA GLU A 12 -17.32 42.01 -52.56
C GLU A 12 -15.95 41.33 -52.83
N THR A 13 -15.89 40.59 -53.93
CA THR A 13 -14.76 39.78 -54.43
C THR A 13 -13.45 40.54 -54.61
N HIS A 14 -12.31 39.85 -54.61
CA HIS A 14 -11.12 40.35 -55.31
C HIS A 14 -10.39 39.30 -56.15
N ASP A 15 -9.90 39.81 -57.29
CA ASP A 15 -9.40 39.14 -58.49
C ASP A 15 -7.96 38.59 -58.35
N GLU A 16 -7.51 37.88 -59.38
CA GLU A 16 -6.16 37.30 -59.46
C GLU A 16 -5.04 38.36 -59.59
N GLY A 17 -3.81 37.97 -59.20
CA GLY A 17 -2.60 38.47 -59.86
C GLY A 17 -1.73 39.48 -59.10
N THR A 18 -0.86 38.99 -58.22
CA THR A 18 0.44 39.64 -57.96
C THR A 18 1.54 38.59 -57.83
N THR A 19 2.52 38.63 -58.74
CA THR A 19 3.67 37.72 -58.73
C THR A 19 4.72 38.16 -57.71
N SER A 20 4.76 37.52 -56.55
CA SER A 20 5.92 37.55 -55.65
C SER A 20 6.97 36.53 -56.10
N ASN A 21 8.21 37.00 -56.36
CA ASN A 21 9.35 36.10 -56.47
C ASN A 21 9.69 35.56 -55.08
N GLU A 22 9.21 34.36 -54.75
CA GLU A 22 9.77 33.60 -53.64
C GLU A 22 11.16 33.11 -54.06
N ASN A 23 12.20 33.75 -53.52
CA ASN A 23 13.56 33.22 -53.58
C ASN A 23 13.56 31.90 -52.77
N ASN A 24 13.72 30.78 -53.48
CA ASN A 24 13.58 29.43 -52.94
C ASN A 24 14.83 28.99 -52.15
N ASP A 25 15.20 29.78 -51.14
CA ASP A 25 16.44 29.69 -50.34
C ASP A 25 16.16 29.26 -48.88
N GLY A 26 14.91 28.87 -48.58
CA GLY A 26 14.41 28.61 -47.22
C GLY A 26 14.49 27.16 -46.74
N SER A 27 15.02 26.22 -47.54
CA SER A 27 14.97 24.78 -47.25
C SER A 27 16.28 24.16 -46.71
N SER A 28 17.32 24.98 -46.48
CA SER A 28 18.66 24.51 -46.11
C SER A 28 18.89 24.46 -44.59
N SER A 29 18.44 25.46 -43.84
CA SER A 29 18.69 25.62 -42.40
C SER A 29 17.94 24.59 -41.54
N CYS A 30 18.59 24.09 -40.48
CA CYS A 30 17.96 23.23 -39.49
C CYS A 30 16.90 23.98 -38.67
N THR A 31 15.74 23.37 -38.37
CA THR A 31 14.69 24.01 -37.57
C THR A 31 14.48 23.41 -36.16
N LEU A 32 15.02 22.22 -35.89
CA LEU A 32 15.01 21.56 -34.57
C LEU A 32 16.41 21.06 -34.18
N PHE A 33 16.86 21.46 -32.99
CA PHE A 33 18.20 21.16 -32.47
C PHE A 33 18.11 20.33 -31.18
N LEU A 34 18.93 19.29 -31.06
CA LEU A 34 19.22 18.61 -29.80
C LEU A 34 20.46 19.26 -29.18
N ALA A 35 20.36 19.81 -27.98
CA ALA A 35 21.45 20.48 -27.28
C ALA A 35 21.34 20.31 -25.76
N LYS A 36 22.27 20.85 -24.97
CA LYS A 36 22.18 20.84 -23.51
C LYS A 36 20.99 21.67 -23.01
N SER A 37 20.17 21.09 -22.12
CA SER A 37 18.96 21.72 -21.58
C SER A 37 19.22 23.06 -20.86
N THR A 38 18.17 23.85 -20.70
CA THR A 38 18.09 25.01 -19.81
C THR A 38 17.79 24.63 -18.36
N ILE A 39 17.18 23.46 -18.12
CA ILE A 39 17.05 22.88 -16.78
C ILE A 39 18.43 22.36 -16.34
N GLU A 40 18.86 22.72 -15.13
CA GLU A 40 20.12 22.22 -14.60
C GLU A 40 20.06 20.70 -14.35
N GLN A 41 21.16 20.00 -14.64
CA GLN A 41 21.33 18.54 -14.49
C GLN A 41 20.39 17.61 -15.31
N ALA A 42 19.39 18.14 -16.03
CA ALA A 42 18.48 17.36 -16.88
C ALA A 42 19.13 16.75 -18.14
N GLY A 43 20.35 17.16 -18.50
CA GLY A 43 21.10 16.59 -19.62
C GLY A 43 20.82 17.31 -20.95
N LEU A 44 20.09 16.66 -21.85
CA LEU A 44 19.76 17.18 -23.19
C LEU A 44 18.32 17.68 -23.25
N GLY A 45 18.05 18.57 -24.19
CA GLY A 45 16.71 19.07 -24.51
C GLY A 45 16.61 19.48 -25.99
N VAL A 46 15.38 19.59 -26.49
CA VAL A 46 15.11 19.96 -27.89
C VAL A 46 14.71 21.43 -28.00
N PHE A 47 15.31 22.15 -28.94
CA PHE A 47 15.12 23.58 -29.17
C PHE A 47 14.59 23.87 -30.57
N THR A 48 13.69 24.85 -30.71
CA THR A 48 13.19 25.31 -32.02
C THR A 48 13.94 26.54 -32.52
N ALA A 49 14.43 26.50 -33.76
CA ALA A 49 15.08 27.64 -34.40
C ALA A 49 14.09 28.59 -35.13
N LYS A 50 12.82 28.20 -35.19
CA LYS A 50 11.69 29.00 -35.72
C LYS A 50 10.67 29.29 -34.61
N PRO A 51 9.92 30.41 -34.64
CA PRO A 51 8.85 30.62 -33.69
C PRO A 51 7.72 29.63 -33.96
N LEU A 52 7.23 28.96 -32.92
CA LEU A 52 6.08 28.06 -33.00
C LEU A 52 4.86 28.72 -32.35
N LYS A 53 3.68 28.49 -32.91
CA LYS A 53 2.37 28.99 -32.43
C LYS A 53 1.55 27.83 -31.87
N LYS A 54 0.56 28.14 -31.05
CA LYS A 54 -0.42 27.14 -30.61
C LYS A 54 -1.08 26.48 -31.83
N GLY A 55 -1.06 25.14 -31.88
CA GLY A 55 -1.60 24.33 -32.97
C GLY A 55 -0.63 24.01 -34.10
N ASP A 56 0.60 24.55 -34.09
CA ASP A 56 1.65 24.09 -35.00
C ASP A 56 2.09 22.66 -34.61
N HIS A 57 2.35 21.79 -35.58
CA HIS A 57 2.98 20.48 -35.34
C HIS A 57 4.51 20.60 -35.28
N VAL A 58 5.15 19.73 -34.51
CA VAL A 58 6.60 19.68 -34.33
C VAL A 58 7.12 18.23 -34.30
N GLY A 59 8.31 18.02 -34.88
CA GLY A 59 8.87 16.71 -35.20
C GLY A 59 8.39 16.17 -36.56
N ASN A 60 9.09 15.16 -37.08
CA ASN A 60 8.81 14.55 -38.41
C ASN A 60 8.08 13.19 -38.31
N GLY A 61 7.43 12.90 -37.18
CA GLY A 61 6.58 11.73 -36.98
C GLY A 61 7.31 10.49 -36.46
N ASP A 62 7.68 10.49 -35.18
CA ASP A 62 8.49 9.42 -34.57
C ASP A 62 7.72 8.10 -34.36
N ALA A 63 8.45 6.97 -34.33
CA ALA A 63 7.91 5.62 -34.14
C ALA A 63 7.66 5.33 -32.65
N CYS A 64 6.53 4.71 -32.32
CA CYS A 64 6.25 4.22 -30.97
C CYS A 64 6.42 2.70 -30.95
N ILE A 65 7.22 2.17 -30.03
CA ILE A 65 7.53 0.75 -29.93
C ILE A 65 6.91 0.22 -28.64
N PRO A 66 5.91 -0.67 -28.69
CA PRO A 66 5.32 -1.26 -27.50
C PRO A 66 6.34 -2.13 -26.75
N LEU A 67 6.53 -1.83 -25.47
CA LEU A 67 7.17 -2.68 -24.48
C LEU A 67 6.08 -3.32 -23.62
N LYS A 68 6.01 -4.64 -23.61
CA LYS A 68 4.97 -5.40 -22.92
C LYS A 68 5.50 -6.01 -21.63
N ASP A 69 4.84 -5.76 -20.51
CA ASP A 69 5.05 -6.47 -19.24
C ASP A 69 6.53 -6.50 -18.77
N LEU A 70 7.34 -5.48 -19.08
CA LEU A 70 8.81 -5.58 -18.96
C LEU A 70 9.29 -5.93 -17.53
N GLU A 71 8.55 -5.51 -16.51
CA GLU A 71 8.76 -5.87 -15.10
C GLU A 71 8.38 -7.32 -14.81
N TRP A 72 7.21 -7.77 -15.27
CA TRP A 72 6.68 -9.11 -15.01
C TRP A 72 7.34 -10.21 -15.85
N GLN A 73 7.79 -9.90 -17.06
CA GLN A 73 8.63 -10.78 -17.88
C GLN A 73 9.94 -11.16 -17.17
N GLN A 74 10.40 -10.28 -16.26
CA GLN A 74 11.60 -10.43 -15.44
C GLN A 74 11.29 -10.75 -13.96
N ALA A 75 10.04 -11.09 -13.60
CA ALA A 75 9.66 -11.41 -12.22
C ALA A 75 10.49 -12.56 -11.63
N ASP A 76 10.84 -13.58 -12.42
CA ASP A 76 11.73 -14.67 -12.03
C ASP A 76 13.14 -14.21 -11.59
N MET A 77 13.57 -12.99 -11.93
CA MET A 77 14.81 -12.41 -11.40
C MET A 77 14.60 -11.74 -10.05
N MET A 78 13.39 -11.24 -9.76
CA MET A 78 13.03 -10.53 -8.52
C MET A 78 12.78 -11.47 -7.33
N ASP A 79 12.66 -12.78 -7.57
CA ASP A 79 12.49 -13.81 -6.54
C ASP A 79 13.79 -14.08 -5.73
N SER A 80 14.87 -13.35 -6.05
CA SER A 80 16.08 -13.26 -5.23
C SER A 80 16.07 -11.95 -4.43
N THR A 81 16.26 -12.03 -3.10
CA THR A 81 16.03 -10.92 -2.14
C THR A 81 16.89 -9.67 -2.36
N ASP A 82 17.95 -9.75 -3.17
CA ASP A 82 18.83 -8.64 -3.52
C ASP A 82 18.48 -7.96 -4.88
N PHE A 83 17.66 -8.57 -5.74
CA PHE A 83 17.47 -8.10 -7.12
C PHE A 83 16.31 -7.11 -7.30
N LYS A 84 16.62 -5.84 -6.99
CA LYS A 84 15.79 -4.68 -7.38
C LYS A 84 15.72 -4.57 -8.91
N PHE A 85 14.58 -4.88 -9.52
CA PHE A 85 14.38 -4.72 -10.97
C PHE A 85 14.58 -3.26 -11.41
N ILE A 86 15.35 -3.06 -12.48
CA ILE A 86 15.68 -1.73 -13.02
C ILE A 86 15.27 -1.68 -14.48
N ASN A 87 14.11 -1.10 -14.75
CA ASN A 87 13.67 -0.78 -16.11
C ASN A 87 14.60 0.30 -16.71
N PRO A 88 15.44 -0.02 -17.73
CA PRO A 88 16.38 0.94 -18.30
C PRO A 88 15.68 1.99 -19.17
N PHE A 89 14.44 1.72 -19.61
CA PHE A 89 13.60 2.65 -20.36
C PHE A 89 12.73 3.54 -19.46
N ALA A 90 12.81 3.45 -18.12
CA ALA A 90 11.85 4.08 -17.18
C ALA A 90 11.72 5.62 -17.30
N ASP A 91 12.75 6.29 -17.81
CA ASP A 91 12.76 7.75 -18.05
C ASP A 91 12.50 8.12 -19.53
N TYR A 92 12.25 7.12 -20.39
CA TYR A 92 12.12 7.22 -21.84
C TYR A 92 10.84 6.57 -22.43
N VAL A 93 9.94 6.07 -21.56
CA VAL A 93 8.67 5.44 -21.94
C VAL A 93 7.45 6.20 -21.43
N TRP A 94 6.32 5.89 -22.06
CA TRP A 94 5.01 6.46 -21.78
C TRP A 94 4.01 5.35 -21.49
N LEU A 95 3.03 5.58 -20.60
CA LEU A 95 1.90 4.65 -20.42
C LEU A 95 1.22 4.42 -21.78
N GLY A 96 1.12 3.15 -22.21
CA GLY A 96 0.64 2.80 -23.55
C GLY A 96 -0.87 2.91 -23.72
N ASP A 97 -1.63 2.88 -22.62
CA ASP A 97 -3.08 3.14 -22.57
C ASP A 97 -3.48 4.42 -23.33
N PRO A 98 -3.08 5.64 -22.88
CA PRO A 98 -3.37 6.88 -23.60
C PRO A 98 -2.55 7.04 -24.90
N LEU A 99 -1.84 6.01 -25.37
CA LEU A 99 -1.23 5.93 -26.69
C LEU A 99 -1.97 4.99 -27.64
N GLY A 100 -3.04 4.33 -27.20
CA GLY A 100 -3.79 3.37 -28.02
C GLY A 100 -3.10 2.00 -28.16
N LEU A 101 -2.23 1.63 -27.20
CA LEU A 101 -1.52 0.34 -27.19
C LEU A 101 -2.31 -0.77 -26.46
N LYS A 102 -3.50 -0.49 -25.89
CA LYS A 102 -4.37 -1.52 -25.27
C LYS A 102 -4.67 -2.76 -26.14
N PRO A 103 -4.69 -2.75 -27.50
CA PRO A 103 -4.82 -3.98 -28.30
C PRO A 103 -3.68 -5.00 -28.10
N GLU A 104 -2.49 -4.55 -27.68
CA GLU A 104 -1.28 -5.38 -27.57
C GLU A 104 -1.14 -6.10 -26.21
N ILE A 105 -2.13 -5.95 -25.32
CA ILE A 105 -2.16 -6.54 -23.97
C ILE A 105 -3.52 -7.12 -23.60
N GLY A 106 -3.48 -8.21 -22.84
CA GLY A 106 -4.61 -8.71 -22.06
C GLY A 106 -5.01 -7.76 -20.93
N PRO A 107 -6.17 -7.99 -20.29
CA PRO A 107 -6.75 -7.04 -19.33
C PRO A 107 -5.97 -6.87 -18.02
N PHE A 108 -5.04 -7.79 -17.72
CA PHE A 108 -4.21 -7.78 -16.51
C PHE A 108 -2.72 -7.54 -16.81
N GLN A 109 -2.39 -6.99 -17.98
CA GLN A 109 -1.02 -6.77 -18.47
C GLN A 109 -0.74 -5.27 -18.65
N LEU A 110 0.52 -4.88 -18.59
CA LEU A 110 0.97 -3.49 -18.68
C LEU A 110 1.75 -3.25 -19.98
N VAL A 111 1.32 -2.28 -20.78
CA VAL A 111 2.05 -1.83 -21.98
C VAL A 111 2.58 -0.41 -21.79
N SER A 112 3.85 -0.22 -22.15
CA SER A 112 4.49 1.09 -22.22
C SER A 112 4.99 1.36 -23.63
N GLY A 113 4.72 2.54 -24.18
CA GLY A 113 5.30 2.96 -25.45
C GLY A 113 6.70 3.53 -25.24
N TYR A 114 7.74 2.82 -25.70
CA TYR A 114 9.06 3.43 -25.89
C TYR A 114 8.98 4.31 -27.14
N TRP A 115 9.32 5.59 -27.00
CA TRP A 115 9.11 6.57 -28.07
C TRP A 115 10.40 7.30 -28.45
N PRO A 116 11.32 6.62 -29.15
CA PRO A 116 12.54 7.24 -29.61
C PRO A 116 12.25 8.44 -30.51
N GLY A 117 13.00 9.52 -30.34
CA GLY A 117 12.80 10.80 -31.00
C GLY A 117 12.32 11.89 -30.05
N LEU A 118 11.42 12.75 -30.52
CA LEU A 118 11.04 13.96 -29.81
C LEU A 118 10.56 13.66 -28.38
N ASN A 119 9.63 12.71 -28.21
CA ASN A 119 9.02 12.41 -26.92
C ASN A 119 9.99 11.79 -25.87
N ALA A 120 11.13 11.23 -26.29
CA ALA A 120 12.19 10.74 -25.40
C ALA A 120 13.32 11.77 -25.20
N ALA A 121 13.33 12.87 -25.97
CA ALA A 121 14.37 13.91 -25.94
C ALA A 121 13.90 15.27 -25.39
N VAL A 122 12.59 15.49 -25.21
CA VAL A 122 12.05 16.69 -24.55
C VAL A 122 11.98 16.54 -23.04
N ASN A 123 12.29 17.63 -22.32
CA ASN A 123 12.23 17.69 -20.86
C ASN A 123 10.81 17.94 -20.35
N CYS A 124 10.60 17.77 -19.04
CA CYS A 124 9.41 18.24 -18.33
C CYS A 124 9.78 19.35 -17.34
N HIS A 125 9.27 20.56 -17.57
CA HIS A 125 9.29 21.66 -16.60
C HIS A 125 7.84 22.03 -16.25
N PRO A 126 7.33 21.72 -15.03
CA PRO A 126 5.91 21.81 -14.69
C PRO A 126 5.20 23.14 -15.01
N ALA A 127 5.86 24.29 -14.81
CA ALA A 127 5.31 25.61 -15.13
C ALA A 127 5.47 26.06 -16.60
N MET A 128 6.22 25.32 -17.43
CA MET A 128 6.70 25.74 -18.76
C MET A 128 6.23 24.88 -19.93
N LEU A 129 5.41 23.86 -19.65
CA LEU A 129 4.78 22.97 -20.63
C LEU A 129 4.32 23.73 -21.89
N ASN A 130 4.77 23.27 -23.05
CA ASN A 130 4.60 24.00 -24.32
C ASN A 130 4.34 23.13 -25.55
N VAL A 131 4.59 21.83 -25.48
CA VAL A 131 4.18 20.83 -26.47
C VAL A 131 3.36 19.73 -25.79
N GLU A 132 2.34 19.24 -26.48
CA GLU A 132 1.67 17.98 -26.15
C GLU A 132 2.62 16.81 -26.45
N ARG A 133 2.57 15.78 -25.61
CA ARG A 133 3.04 14.44 -25.99
C ARG A 133 2.21 13.99 -27.20
N ALA A 134 2.86 13.47 -28.23
CA ALA A 134 2.16 13.00 -29.42
C ALA A 134 1.18 11.83 -29.11
N THR A 135 0.40 11.45 -30.12
CA THR A 135 -0.37 10.18 -30.20
C THR A 135 0.09 9.44 -31.46
N PRO A 136 0.43 8.14 -31.40
CA PRO A 136 0.85 7.40 -32.59
C PRO A 136 -0.36 7.03 -33.44
N ARG A 137 -0.11 6.69 -34.70
CA ARG A 137 -1.12 6.14 -35.61
C ARG A 137 -0.75 4.69 -35.91
N TYR A 138 -1.75 3.81 -35.94
CA TYR A 138 -1.58 2.43 -36.43
C TYR A 138 -1.54 2.45 -37.97
N ASP A 139 -0.58 1.76 -38.59
CA ASP A 139 -0.41 1.70 -40.05
C ASP A 139 -1.08 0.45 -40.63
N ASN A 140 -2.16 0.63 -41.39
CA ASN A 140 -2.83 -0.46 -42.11
C ASN A 140 -2.03 -0.92 -43.34
N LEU A 141 -0.72 -1.17 -43.18
CA LEU A 141 0.10 -1.79 -44.24
C LEU A 141 -0.29 -3.26 -44.48
N ASP A 142 -1.09 -3.85 -43.59
CA ASP A 142 -1.83 -5.12 -43.65
C ASP A 142 -2.50 -5.37 -45.01
N ASP A 143 -3.06 -4.34 -45.66
CA ASP A 143 -3.64 -4.41 -47.01
C ASP A 143 -2.60 -4.82 -48.08
N THR A 144 -1.31 -4.88 -47.72
CA THR A 144 -0.18 -5.28 -48.56
C THR A 144 0.81 -6.27 -47.93
N LEU A 145 0.63 -6.65 -46.66
CA LEU A 145 1.47 -7.61 -45.93
C LEU A 145 0.59 -8.55 -45.11
N HIS A 146 0.83 -9.86 -45.21
CA HIS A 146 -0.10 -10.84 -44.67
C HIS A 146 0.64 -11.95 -43.93
N ARG A 147 0.28 -12.24 -42.67
CA ARG A 147 0.98 -13.24 -41.83
C ARG A 147 1.09 -14.66 -42.42
N PHE A 148 0.20 -15.05 -43.33
CA PHE A 148 0.34 -16.31 -44.10
C PHE A 148 1.37 -16.26 -45.28
N LYS A 149 1.87 -15.08 -45.68
CA LYS A 149 2.56 -14.88 -46.98
C LYS A 149 3.89 -14.14 -46.88
N ASP A 150 4.02 -13.19 -45.96
CA ASP A 150 5.15 -12.24 -45.91
C ASP A 150 5.94 -12.42 -44.59
N PRO A 151 7.19 -12.94 -44.63
CA PRO A 151 7.94 -13.31 -43.42
C PRO A 151 8.37 -12.14 -42.52
N SER A 152 8.39 -10.89 -43.01
CA SER A 152 8.71 -9.72 -42.18
C SER A 152 7.54 -9.21 -41.34
N VAL A 153 6.37 -9.84 -41.42
CA VAL A 153 5.20 -9.46 -40.61
C VAL A 153 5.54 -9.58 -39.11
N GLY A 154 5.01 -8.65 -38.30
CA GLY A 154 5.32 -8.58 -36.87
C GLY A 154 6.74 -8.13 -36.51
N SER A 155 7.58 -7.78 -37.48
CA SER A 155 9.03 -7.53 -37.29
C SER A 155 9.39 -6.05 -37.18
N PHE A 156 8.42 -5.15 -37.28
CA PHE A 156 8.52 -3.71 -37.06
C PHE A 156 7.22 -3.22 -36.39
N THR A 157 7.25 -2.05 -35.73
CA THR A 157 6.05 -1.50 -35.08
C THR A 157 5.02 -1.00 -36.10
N PRO A 158 3.72 -1.29 -35.93
CA PRO A 158 2.66 -0.64 -36.69
C PRO A 158 2.38 0.79 -36.20
N TYR A 159 2.94 1.21 -35.06
CA TYR A 159 2.67 2.51 -34.43
C TYR A 159 3.70 3.57 -34.83
N PHE A 160 3.28 4.56 -35.63
CA PHE A 160 4.16 5.54 -36.28
C PHE A 160 3.57 6.97 -36.26
N ASN A 161 4.28 7.95 -36.84
CA ASN A 161 3.83 9.33 -37.00
C ASN A 161 3.39 9.99 -35.67
N GLY A 162 4.22 9.83 -34.63
CA GLY A 162 4.15 10.68 -33.44
C GLY A 162 4.53 12.11 -33.77
N SER A 163 3.56 12.95 -34.13
CA SER A 163 3.70 14.40 -34.25
C SER A 163 3.18 15.07 -32.98
N SER A 164 4.04 15.80 -32.27
CA SER A 164 3.60 16.64 -31.15
C SER A 164 2.93 17.91 -31.66
N THR A 165 1.94 18.40 -30.93
CA THR A 165 1.25 19.66 -31.21
C THR A 165 1.63 20.71 -30.17
N VAL A 166 1.81 21.95 -30.60
CA VAL A 166 2.27 23.03 -29.71
C VAL A 166 1.08 23.56 -28.90
N LEU A 167 1.14 23.41 -27.57
CA LEU A 167 0.11 23.84 -26.61
C LEU A 167 -0.01 25.37 -26.51
N HIS A 168 1.13 26.04 -26.63
CA HIS A 168 1.37 27.44 -26.30
C HIS A 168 2.59 27.91 -27.10
N SER A 169 2.55 29.14 -27.64
CA SER A 169 3.63 29.65 -28.49
C SER A 169 5.03 29.50 -27.86
N VAL A 170 6.00 29.12 -28.68
CA VAL A 170 7.41 28.96 -28.29
C VAL A 170 8.24 29.99 -29.07
N PRO A 171 9.06 30.82 -28.41
CA PRO A 171 9.92 31.77 -29.09
C PRO A 171 11.03 31.07 -29.89
N VAL A 172 11.64 31.82 -30.81
CA VAL A 172 12.90 31.42 -31.46
C VAL A 172 13.95 31.11 -30.38
N GLY A 173 14.55 29.92 -30.43
CA GLY A 173 15.52 29.46 -29.44
C GLY A 173 14.93 28.92 -28.14
N GLY A 174 13.60 28.78 -28.03
CA GLY A 174 12.96 28.18 -26.86
C GLY A 174 13.12 26.65 -26.80
N GLU A 175 13.32 26.13 -25.58
CA GLU A 175 13.27 24.69 -25.32
C GLU A 175 11.83 24.16 -25.36
N LEU A 176 11.66 22.94 -25.84
CA LEU A 176 10.38 22.23 -25.90
C LEU A 176 10.18 21.40 -24.63
N PHE A 177 9.04 21.59 -23.97
CA PHE A 177 8.67 20.89 -22.73
C PHE A 177 7.33 20.18 -22.85
N THR A 178 7.33 18.89 -22.53
CA THR A 178 6.14 18.03 -22.43
C THR A 178 5.83 17.69 -20.98
N SER A 179 4.69 17.07 -20.71
CA SER A 179 4.28 16.66 -19.36
C SER A 179 4.52 15.17 -19.13
N TYR A 180 5.51 14.81 -18.31
CA TYR A 180 5.71 13.43 -17.85
C TYR A 180 4.58 12.94 -16.91
N GLY A 181 3.76 13.87 -16.40
CA GLY A 181 2.68 13.59 -15.45
C GLY A 181 3.14 13.68 -14.00
N ASP A 182 2.22 14.09 -13.13
CA ASP A 182 2.50 14.47 -11.74
C ASP A 182 3.15 13.30 -10.94
N LYS A 183 2.66 12.06 -11.15
CA LYS A 183 3.22 10.81 -10.60
C LYS A 183 4.70 10.57 -10.90
N TRP A 184 5.28 11.19 -11.94
CA TRP A 184 6.70 11.05 -12.25
C TRP A 184 7.59 11.75 -11.21
N PHE A 185 7.14 12.90 -10.68
CA PHE A 185 7.83 13.66 -9.64
C PHE A 185 7.56 13.09 -8.25
N GLU A 186 6.30 12.71 -7.98
CA GLU A 186 5.85 12.17 -6.68
C GLU A 186 6.60 10.88 -6.29
N ARG A 187 7.02 10.08 -7.27
CA ARG A 187 7.76 8.82 -7.10
C ARG A 187 9.30 8.97 -7.03
N ARG A 188 9.83 10.20 -7.01
CA ARG A 188 11.28 10.49 -7.02
C ARG A 188 11.67 11.44 -5.88
N LEU A 189 11.31 11.06 -4.64
CA LEU A 189 11.54 11.88 -3.44
C LEU A 189 13.03 12.06 -3.10
N GLU A 190 13.88 11.16 -3.60
CA GLU A 190 15.34 11.26 -3.58
C GLU A 190 15.91 12.33 -4.54
N MET A 191 15.10 12.81 -5.49
CA MET A 191 15.46 13.89 -6.42
C MET A 191 14.72 15.21 -6.16
N PHE A 192 13.50 15.15 -5.60
CA PHE A 192 12.63 16.31 -5.41
C PHE A 192 12.00 16.29 -3.99
N PRO A 193 11.98 17.42 -3.27
CA PRO A 193 11.38 17.46 -1.94
C PRO A 193 9.86 17.12 -1.96
N PRO A 194 9.28 16.67 -0.84
CA PRO A 194 7.85 16.35 -0.73
C PRO A 194 6.91 17.50 -1.12
N ASN A 195 7.36 18.75 -1.02
CA ASN A 195 6.60 19.95 -1.40
C ASN A 195 6.95 20.50 -2.81
N PHE A 196 7.71 19.77 -3.66
CA PHE A 196 8.02 20.22 -5.03
C PHE A 196 6.76 20.40 -5.91
N PRO A 197 6.56 21.55 -6.57
CA PRO A 197 5.32 21.85 -7.29
C PRO A 197 5.20 21.13 -8.64
N VAL A 198 4.10 20.38 -8.82
CA VAL A 198 3.78 19.58 -10.02
C VAL A 198 2.83 20.33 -10.97
N PRO A 199 2.56 19.84 -12.20
CA PRO A 199 1.66 20.53 -13.13
C PRO A 199 0.26 20.82 -12.57
N SER A 200 -0.31 19.95 -11.72
CA SER A 200 -1.56 20.26 -11.02
C SER A 200 -1.41 21.39 -10.01
N SER A 201 -0.30 21.47 -9.26
CA SER A 201 -0.01 22.59 -8.35
C SER A 201 -0.08 23.93 -9.06
N TYR A 202 0.61 24.09 -10.19
CA TYR A 202 0.59 25.34 -10.97
C TYR A 202 -0.80 25.63 -11.58
N ARG A 203 -1.57 24.61 -11.99
CA ARG A 203 -2.98 24.77 -12.40
C ARG A 203 -3.87 25.19 -11.24
N SER A 204 -3.61 24.72 -10.01
CA SER A 204 -4.33 25.12 -8.80
C SER A 204 -3.95 26.53 -8.36
N ALA A 205 -2.68 26.88 -8.34
CA ALA A 205 -2.17 28.23 -8.08
C ALA A 205 -2.78 29.26 -9.05
N GLN A 206 -2.77 29.00 -10.36
CA GLN A 206 -3.38 29.91 -11.34
C GLN A 206 -4.90 30.04 -11.14
N ARG A 207 -5.61 28.95 -10.82
CA ARG A 207 -7.06 28.97 -10.50
C ARG A 207 -7.35 29.74 -9.21
N PHE A 208 -6.52 29.58 -8.19
CA PHE A 208 -6.59 30.31 -6.93
C PHE A 208 -6.41 31.81 -7.16
N LEU A 209 -5.31 32.24 -7.81
CA LEU A 209 -5.05 33.66 -8.11
C LEU A 209 -6.22 34.30 -8.90
N GLN A 210 -6.79 33.58 -9.88
CA GLN A 210 -7.97 34.04 -10.62
C GLN A 210 -9.26 34.10 -9.77
N ARG A 211 -9.43 33.26 -8.76
CA ARG A 211 -10.59 33.27 -7.85
C ARG A 211 -10.44 34.36 -6.78
N PHE A 212 -9.28 34.41 -6.16
CA PHE A 212 -8.81 35.46 -5.25
C PHE A 212 -9.08 36.86 -5.83
N GLN A 213 -8.62 37.14 -7.05
CA GLN A 213 -8.87 38.43 -7.73
C GLN A 213 -10.36 38.71 -7.96
N ARG A 214 -11.20 37.69 -8.18
CA ARG A 214 -12.64 37.82 -8.46
C ARG A 214 -13.50 37.99 -7.21
N HIS A 215 -13.18 37.28 -6.12
CA HIS A 215 -13.99 37.29 -4.89
C HIS A 215 -13.54 38.38 -3.92
N ILE A 216 -12.32 38.90 -4.09
CA ILE A 216 -11.71 39.88 -3.21
C ILE A 216 -11.30 41.10 -4.04
N PRO A 217 -12.21 42.06 -4.32
CA PRO A 217 -11.95 43.18 -5.23
C PRO A 217 -11.23 44.38 -4.58
N SER A 218 -11.02 44.35 -3.27
CA SER A 218 -10.37 45.40 -2.48
C SER A 218 -8.88 45.06 -2.31
N PRO A 219 -7.92 45.89 -2.78
CA PRO A 219 -6.48 45.59 -2.62
C PRO A 219 -6.03 45.39 -1.17
N ARG A 220 -6.67 46.08 -0.20
CA ARG A 220 -6.41 45.88 1.23
C ARG A 220 -6.92 44.54 1.74
N THR A 221 -8.02 44.04 1.19
CA THR A 221 -8.61 42.74 1.55
C THR A 221 -7.91 41.61 0.79
N GLN A 222 -7.42 41.88 -0.43
CA GLN A 222 -6.53 40.99 -1.17
C GLN A 222 -5.27 40.73 -0.35
N GLN A 223 -4.58 41.79 0.10
CA GLN A 223 -3.42 41.65 0.97
C GLN A 223 -3.78 40.80 2.20
N LEU A 224 -4.78 41.19 3.01
CA LEU A 224 -5.16 40.45 4.21
C LEU A 224 -5.56 38.97 4.01
N VAL A 225 -6.03 38.57 2.82
CA VAL A 225 -6.40 37.17 2.54
C VAL A 225 -5.30 36.41 1.78
N TYR A 226 -4.38 37.10 1.10
CA TYR A 226 -3.15 36.48 0.60
C TYR A 226 -2.18 36.26 1.75
N ASP A 227 -2.04 37.26 2.62
CA ASP A 227 -1.39 37.17 3.94
C ASP A 227 -2.00 35.99 4.69
N PHE A 228 -3.31 35.92 4.95
CA PHE A 228 -3.92 34.76 5.61
C PHE A 228 -3.65 33.40 4.92
N VAL A 229 -3.47 33.34 3.60
CA VAL A 229 -3.13 32.09 2.88
C VAL A 229 -1.63 31.75 2.91
N LEU A 230 -0.76 32.72 3.19
CA LEU A 230 0.67 32.53 3.45
C LEU A 230 0.99 32.38 4.95
N ASP A 231 0.29 33.08 5.84
CA ASP A 231 0.32 32.90 7.30
C ASP A 231 -0.13 31.48 7.68
N LEU A 232 -0.93 30.83 6.83
CA LEU A 232 -1.27 29.41 6.98
C LEU A 232 -0.08 28.48 6.67
N GLU A 233 0.98 28.92 5.97
CA GLU A 233 2.22 28.14 5.71
C GLU A 233 2.90 27.70 7.03
N ASP A 234 2.81 28.49 8.10
CA ASP A 234 3.26 28.15 9.46
C ASP A 234 2.51 26.93 10.06
N ILE A 235 1.38 26.53 9.47
CA ILE A 235 0.60 25.32 9.81
C ILE A 235 0.82 24.21 8.76
N TRP A 236 1.41 24.54 7.59
CA TRP A 236 1.21 23.86 6.30
C TRP A 236 2.49 23.71 5.45
N GLU A 237 3.65 23.53 6.08
CA GLU A 237 5.00 23.53 5.45
C GLU A 237 5.17 22.59 4.21
N ASP A 238 4.44 21.48 4.16
CA ASP A 238 4.52 20.46 3.08
C ASP A 238 3.77 20.83 1.77
N SER A 239 3.14 22.00 1.68
CA SER A 239 2.18 22.28 0.61
C SER A 239 2.81 22.50 -0.78
N ARG A 240 2.77 21.46 -1.64
CA ARG A 240 3.06 21.56 -3.09
C ARG A 240 2.24 22.66 -3.80
N PHE A 241 1.12 23.09 -3.22
CA PHE A 241 0.30 24.19 -3.75
C PHE A 241 0.86 25.57 -3.38
N LEU A 242 1.27 25.79 -2.13
CA LEU A 242 1.88 27.05 -1.70
C LEU A 242 3.22 27.27 -2.43
N GLN A 243 4.04 26.23 -2.58
CA GLN A 243 5.28 26.26 -3.37
C GLN A 243 5.07 26.51 -4.89
N ALA A 244 3.83 26.54 -5.37
CA ALA A 244 3.48 26.94 -6.74
C ALA A 244 2.92 28.39 -6.86
N LEU A 245 2.72 29.08 -5.73
CA LEU A 245 2.33 30.49 -5.69
C LEU A 245 3.57 31.40 -5.79
N PRO A 246 3.45 32.64 -6.31
CA PRO A 246 4.55 33.59 -6.30
C PRO A 246 4.75 34.22 -4.91
N ASN A 247 5.99 34.19 -4.40
CA ASN A 247 6.38 34.65 -3.06
C ASN A 247 6.16 36.15 -2.80
N ASP A 248 5.73 36.94 -3.78
CA ASP A 248 5.40 38.35 -3.60
C ASP A 248 4.28 38.83 -4.54
N LEU A 249 3.60 39.90 -4.10
CA LEU A 249 2.45 40.46 -4.80
C LEU A 249 2.81 41.03 -6.20
N GLY A 250 4.07 41.40 -6.46
CA GLY A 250 4.54 41.87 -7.76
C GLY A 250 4.60 40.75 -8.79
N HIS A 251 5.15 39.59 -8.41
CA HIS A 251 5.08 38.39 -9.24
C HIS A 251 3.65 37.84 -9.36
N VAL A 252 2.79 38.00 -8.33
CA VAL A 252 1.34 37.75 -8.48
C VAL A 252 0.71 38.65 -9.55
N HIS A 253 1.05 39.94 -9.61
CA HIS A 253 0.55 40.84 -10.66
C HIS A 253 0.99 40.37 -12.06
N LYS A 254 2.28 40.03 -12.24
CA LYS A 254 2.77 39.49 -13.53
C LYS A 254 2.10 38.15 -13.88
N ALA A 255 1.91 37.25 -12.90
CA ALA A 255 1.22 35.98 -13.07
C ALA A 255 -0.30 36.12 -13.35
N LEU A 256 -0.91 37.26 -12.99
CA LEU A 256 -2.29 37.60 -13.34
C LEU A 256 -2.42 38.25 -14.72
N THR A 257 -1.40 39.00 -15.19
CA THR A 257 -1.43 39.65 -16.52
C THR A 257 -0.89 38.77 -17.64
N GLU A 258 0.12 37.94 -17.37
CA GLU A 258 0.89 37.18 -18.37
C GLU A 258 0.87 35.65 -18.09
N GLY A 259 0.28 35.22 -16.96
CA GLY A 259 0.26 33.83 -16.51
C GLY A 259 1.54 33.41 -15.79
N LEU A 260 1.48 32.41 -14.89
CA LEU A 260 2.63 31.93 -14.11
C LEU A 260 3.84 31.53 -14.97
N ARG A 261 3.60 31.02 -16.19
CA ARG A 261 4.66 30.66 -17.15
C ARG A 261 5.58 31.83 -17.53
N SER A 262 5.08 33.07 -17.52
CA SER A 262 5.86 34.28 -17.86
C SER A 262 7.05 34.54 -16.94
N LEU A 263 7.10 33.89 -15.77
CA LEU A 263 8.20 33.96 -14.81
C LEU A 263 9.42 33.12 -15.24
N PHE A 264 9.22 32.07 -16.02
CA PHE A 264 10.24 31.07 -16.37
C PHE A 264 10.70 31.14 -17.85
N GLN A 265 9.95 31.84 -18.70
CA GLN A 265 10.13 31.81 -20.16
C GLN A 265 11.49 32.35 -20.64
N GLU A 266 12.10 33.34 -19.98
CA GLU A 266 13.38 33.92 -20.41
C GLU A 266 14.55 32.95 -20.19
N SER A 267 14.62 32.33 -19.02
CA SER A 267 15.62 31.29 -18.69
C SER A 267 15.55 30.06 -19.59
N SER A 268 14.38 29.79 -20.17
CA SER A 268 14.09 28.64 -21.04
C SER A 268 14.46 28.87 -22.53
N THR A 269 15.47 29.69 -22.82
CA THR A 269 15.88 30.03 -24.20
C THR A 269 17.40 30.00 -24.42
N ARG A 270 17.81 29.77 -25.68
CA ARG A 270 19.19 29.83 -26.20
C ARG A 270 19.23 30.68 -27.48
N SER A 271 20.39 31.23 -27.85
CA SER A 271 20.55 31.91 -29.15
C SER A 271 20.72 30.90 -30.29
N ILE A 272 20.37 31.30 -31.51
CA ILE A 272 20.51 30.44 -32.70
C ILE A 272 21.97 30.17 -33.01
N ASP A 273 22.86 31.17 -32.88
CA ASP A 273 24.30 31.02 -33.06
C ASP A 273 24.86 29.94 -32.10
N TRP A 274 24.40 29.93 -30.84
CA TRP A 274 24.81 28.92 -29.86
C TRP A 274 24.29 27.52 -30.21
N LEU A 275 23.04 27.41 -30.67
CA LEU A 275 22.47 26.13 -31.12
C LEU A 275 23.17 25.59 -32.38
N GLN A 276 23.63 26.45 -33.29
CA GLN A 276 24.41 26.07 -34.47
C GLN A 276 25.84 25.59 -34.12
N GLU A 277 26.41 26.09 -33.02
CA GLU A 277 27.76 25.72 -32.55
C GLU A 277 27.74 24.50 -31.60
N HIS A 278 26.67 24.30 -30.83
CA HIS A 278 26.61 23.31 -29.74
C HIS A 278 25.50 22.23 -29.87
N GLY A 279 24.67 22.28 -30.91
CA GLY A 279 23.51 21.39 -31.07
C GLY A 279 23.55 20.57 -32.35
N ALA A 280 23.08 19.31 -32.29
CA ALA A 280 22.89 18.48 -33.47
C ALA A 280 21.52 18.72 -34.12
N CYS A 281 21.46 18.62 -35.45
CA CYS A 281 20.22 18.82 -36.19
C CYS A 281 19.32 17.57 -36.16
N LEU A 282 18.04 17.74 -35.83
CA LEU A 282 17.06 16.65 -35.75
C LEU A 282 16.17 16.51 -37.00
N ASP A 283 15.98 17.57 -37.80
CA ASP A 283 15.03 17.58 -38.93
C ASP A 283 15.65 17.25 -40.30
N ASN A 284 16.76 16.49 -40.31
CA ASN A 284 17.37 15.92 -41.52
C ASN A 284 16.67 14.65 -42.03
N ILE A 285 15.86 13.99 -41.20
CA ILE A 285 15.17 12.72 -41.50
C ILE A 285 13.66 12.90 -41.45
N GLU A 286 12.93 12.33 -42.41
CA GLU A 286 11.47 12.16 -42.39
C GLU A 286 11.05 10.70 -42.63
N ALA A 287 9.91 10.28 -42.08
CA ALA A 287 9.44 8.89 -42.15
C ALA A 287 8.42 8.68 -43.28
N LYS A 288 8.71 7.79 -44.23
CA LYS A 288 7.80 7.39 -45.32
C LYS A 288 7.71 5.87 -45.42
N ARG A 289 6.87 5.34 -46.31
CA ARG A 289 6.87 3.90 -46.64
C ARG A 289 8.21 3.55 -47.29
N SER A 290 8.85 2.46 -46.85
CA SER A 290 10.13 2.02 -47.43
C SER A 290 9.99 1.62 -48.90
N THR A 291 11.05 1.80 -49.69
CA THR A 291 11.19 1.22 -51.03
C THR A 291 11.52 -0.28 -50.99
N ILE A 292 12.01 -0.80 -49.86
CA ILE A 292 12.22 -2.22 -49.62
C ILE A 292 10.86 -2.89 -49.36
N ARG A 293 10.53 -3.93 -50.14
CA ARG A 293 9.31 -4.71 -49.93
C ARG A 293 9.37 -5.40 -48.56
N GLN A 294 8.27 -5.32 -47.81
CA GLN A 294 8.10 -5.87 -46.46
C GLN A 294 8.87 -5.17 -45.32
N ALA A 295 9.63 -4.10 -45.57
CA ALA A 295 10.35 -3.36 -44.52
C ALA A 295 9.53 -2.23 -43.84
N GLY A 296 8.21 -2.23 -43.96
CA GLY A 296 7.34 -1.21 -43.35
C GLY A 296 7.66 0.23 -43.80
N ARG A 297 8.31 1.00 -42.91
CA ARG A 297 8.67 2.40 -43.09
C ARG A 297 10.18 2.61 -43.14
N GLY A 298 10.59 3.58 -43.94
CA GLY A 298 11.98 4.00 -44.13
C GLY A 298 12.20 5.45 -43.70
N ALA A 299 13.44 5.75 -43.32
CA ALA A 299 13.98 7.08 -43.11
C ALA A 299 14.39 7.69 -44.46
N PHE A 300 13.99 8.93 -44.74
CA PHE A 300 14.33 9.64 -45.97
C PHE A 300 14.99 10.99 -45.66
N ALA A 301 15.96 11.39 -46.47
CA ALA A 301 16.65 12.67 -46.29
C ALA A 301 15.72 13.85 -46.66
N THR A 302 15.49 14.79 -45.72
CA THR A 302 14.64 15.97 -45.97
C THR A 302 15.30 17.01 -46.88
N ARG A 303 16.64 16.96 -46.97
CA ARG A 303 17.49 17.88 -47.72
C ARG A 303 18.69 17.14 -48.30
N HIS A 304 19.54 17.85 -49.05
CA HIS A 304 20.78 17.30 -49.56
C HIS A 304 21.78 17.11 -48.42
N LEU A 305 22.35 15.92 -48.30
CA LEU A 305 23.38 15.57 -47.33
C LEU A 305 24.66 15.26 -48.11
N VAL A 306 25.77 15.90 -47.76
CA VAL A 306 27.06 15.64 -48.43
C VAL A 306 27.78 14.45 -47.78
N LYS A 307 28.70 13.82 -48.50
CA LYS A 307 29.53 12.75 -47.95
C LYS A 307 30.25 13.21 -46.66
N ASP A 308 30.32 12.29 -45.70
CA ASP A 308 30.94 12.43 -44.38
C ASP A 308 30.27 13.48 -43.47
N GLN A 309 29.09 13.98 -43.85
CA GLN A 309 28.23 14.80 -42.99
C GLN A 309 27.51 13.94 -41.93
N VAL A 310 27.48 14.41 -40.68
CA VAL A 310 26.59 13.91 -39.63
C VAL A 310 25.14 14.26 -40.00
N ILE A 311 24.34 13.23 -40.24
CA ILE A 311 22.91 13.32 -40.56
C ILE A 311 22.13 13.68 -39.30
N THR A 312 22.38 12.97 -38.20
CA THR A 312 21.87 13.27 -36.86
C THR A 312 22.68 12.51 -35.81
N ILE A 313 22.46 12.81 -34.53
CA ILE A 313 23.05 12.12 -33.38
C ILE A 313 21.93 11.53 -32.53
N SER A 314 22.06 10.26 -32.16
CA SER A 314 21.19 9.60 -31.19
C SER A 314 21.96 9.29 -29.92
N PRO A 315 21.55 9.79 -28.74
CA PRO A 315 21.98 9.21 -27.48
C PRO A 315 21.41 7.79 -27.33
N LEU A 316 21.96 7.01 -26.40
CA LEU A 316 21.74 5.56 -26.28
C LEU A 316 21.35 5.16 -24.86
N ILE A 317 20.25 4.40 -24.75
CA ILE A 317 19.87 3.66 -23.54
C ILE A 317 20.68 2.36 -23.51
N HIS A 318 21.45 2.12 -22.45
CA HIS A 318 22.21 0.89 -22.27
C HIS A 318 21.44 -0.14 -21.45
N MET A 319 21.50 -1.41 -21.87
CA MET A 319 20.92 -2.54 -21.16
C MET A 319 21.99 -3.63 -21.01
N LEU A 320 22.40 -3.92 -19.78
CA LEU A 320 23.61 -4.72 -19.50
C LEU A 320 23.42 -6.22 -19.76
N ASP A 321 22.17 -6.71 -19.80
CA ASP A 321 21.82 -8.07 -20.21
C ASP A 321 20.66 -8.04 -21.20
N SER A 322 20.87 -8.59 -22.40
CA SER A 322 19.86 -8.70 -23.46
C SER A 322 18.63 -9.51 -23.06
N LYS A 323 18.73 -10.40 -22.04
CA LYS A 323 17.61 -11.17 -21.50
C LYS A 323 16.50 -10.33 -20.89
N LEU A 324 16.78 -9.05 -20.57
CA LEU A 324 15.73 -8.09 -20.17
C LEU A 324 14.63 -7.94 -21.25
N LEU A 325 14.91 -8.32 -22.50
CA LEU A 325 13.95 -8.35 -23.60
C LEU A 325 13.34 -9.73 -23.88
N ASP A 326 13.69 -10.80 -23.16
CA ASP A 326 13.06 -12.11 -23.35
C ASP A 326 11.56 -12.03 -22.99
N MET A 327 10.71 -12.68 -23.78
CA MET A 327 9.26 -12.73 -23.54
C MET A 327 8.78 -14.15 -23.32
N HIS A 328 7.74 -14.29 -22.51
CA HIS A 328 7.03 -15.52 -22.21
C HIS A 328 5.54 -15.25 -22.27
N ARG A 329 4.76 -16.25 -22.68
CA ARG A 329 3.31 -16.21 -22.53
C ARG A 329 2.96 -16.47 -21.06
N PHE A 330 2.05 -15.67 -20.52
CA PHE A 330 1.45 -15.90 -19.21
C PHE A 330 -0.05 -16.20 -19.36
N ASP A 331 -0.50 -17.34 -18.84
CA ASP A 331 -1.94 -17.54 -18.59
C ASP A 331 -2.19 -17.15 -17.12
N PHE A 332 -2.94 -16.05 -16.91
CA PHE A 332 -3.34 -15.60 -15.59
C PHE A 332 -4.52 -16.43 -15.09
N ASN A 333 -4.34 -17.11 -13.97
CA ASN A 333 -5.41 -17.81 -13.28
C ASN A 333 -6.04 -16.85 -12.24
N MET A 334 -7.23 -16.34 -12.57
CA MET A 334 -7.96 -15.37 -11.74
C MET A 334 -8.35 -15.93 -10.36
N GLU A 335 -8.63 -17.24 -10.26
CA GLU A 335 -9.06 -17.91 -9.03
C GLU A 335 -7.92 -17.99 -7.98
N THR A 336 -6.67 -18.02 -8.45
CA THR A 336 -5.46 -18.13 -7.60
C THR A 336 -4.59 -16.87 -7.61
N LYS A 337 -5.00 -15.83 -8.36
CA LYS A 337 -4.19 -14.65 -8.73
C LYS A 337 -2.75 -14.98 -9.19
N SER A 338 -2.55 -16.15 -9.80
CA SER A 338 -1.22 -16.64 -10.19
C SER A 338 -0.99 -16.60 -11.70
N TYR A 339 0.27 -16.43 -12.11
CA TYR A 339 0.67 -16.41 -13.51
C TYR A 339 1.40 -17.71 -13.85
N THR A 340 0.82 -18.53 -14.73
CA THR A 340 1.54 -19.68 -15.28
C THR A 340 2.46 -19.19 -16.40
N LYS A 341 3.77 -19.30 -16.21
CA LYS A 341 4.78 -18.97 -17.23
C LYS A 341 4.92 -20.13 -18.22
N HIS A 342 4.52 -19.89 -19.46
CA HIS A 342 4.55 -20.88 -20.54
C HIS A 342 5.83 -20.80 -21.37
N HIS A 343 5.85 -21.47 -22.52
CA HIS A 343 6.97 -21.47 -23.45
C HIS A 343 7.47 -20.05 -23.78
N PRO A 344 8.80 -19.87 -23.92
CA PRO A 344 9.36 -18.59 -24.34
C PRO A 344 8.85 -18.21 -25.73
N MET A 345 8.55 -16.92 -25.87
CA MET A 345 8.19 -16.25 -27.11
C MET A 345 9.43 -15.58 -27.71
N PRO A 346 9.40 -15.12 -28.97
CA PRO A 346 10.42 -14.22 -29.49
C PRO A 346 10.57 -12.98 -28.58
N PRO A 347 11.78 -12.40 -28.42
CA PRO A 347 12.00 -11.20 -27.61
C PRO A 347 11.10 -9.99 -27.95
N GLN A 348 11.06 -9.02 -27.05
CA GLN A 348 10.37 -7.73 -27.21
C GLN A 348 10.68 -7.11 -28.57
N LEU A 349 9.68 -6.49 -29.20
CA LEU A 349 9.82 -5.87 -30.52
C LEU A 349 10.95 -4.83 -30.58
N VAL A 350 11.25 -4.16 -29.47
CA VAL A 350 12.35 -3.19 -29.33
C VAL A 350 13.74 -3.79 -29.64
N MET A 351 13.91 -5.11 -29.56
CA MET A 351 15.14 -5.81 -29.97
C MET A 351 15.56 -5.40 -31.39
N ASN A 352 14.60 -5.28 -32.32
CA ASN A 352 14.86 -4.94 -33.74
C ASN A 352 15.30 -3.48 -33.97
N TYR A 353 15.30 -2.68 -32.91
CA TYR A 353 15.67 -1.26 -32.91
C TYR A 353 16.94 -1.00 -32.08
N CYS A 354 17.36 -1.95 -31.24
CA CYS A 354 18.56 -1.83 -30.41
C CYS A 354 19.79 -2.46 -31.11
N PHE A 355 20.95 -1.86 -30.88
CA PHE A 355 22.23 -2.36 -31.36
C PHE A 355 22.84 -3.35 -30.36
N GLY A 356 23.55 -4.38 -30.85
CA GLY A 356 24.22 -5.39 -30.03
C GLY A 356 25.41 -6.03 -30.75
N HIS A 357 26.12 -6.92 -30.04
CA HIS A 357 27.30 -7.63 -30.57
C HIS A 357 27.45 -9.00 -29.90
N SER A 358 27.90 -10.02 -30.63
CA SER A 358 27.85 -11.42 -30.20
C SER A 358 28.81 -11.81 -29.06
N ASP A 359 29.89 -11.05 -28.84
CA ASP A 359 30.83 -11.24 -27.71
C ASP A 359 30.31 -10.71 -26.35
N THR A 360 29.13 -10.07 -26.32
CA THR A 360 28.58 -9.40 -25.13
C THR A 360 27.07 -9.64 -24.98
N LYS A 361 26.49 -9.21 -23.86
CA LYS A 361 25.03 -9.11 -23.68
C LYS A 361 24.52 -7.67 -23.73
N LEU A 362 25.42 -6.67 -23.81
CA LEU A 362 25.06 -5.27 -23.86
C LEU A 362 24.20 -4.97 -25.11
N LEU A 363 23.04 -4.36 -24.88
CA LEU A 363 22.23 -3.73 -25.94
C LEU A 363 22.23 -2.21 -25.77
N LEU A 364 22.24 -1.50 -26.90
CA LEU A 364 22.25 -0.03 -26.98
C LEU A 364 21.06 0.44 -27.83
N CYS A 365 20.04 1.00 -27.20
CA CYS A 365 18.80 1.41 -27.86
C CYS A 365 18.80 2.92 -28.18
N PRO A 366 18.68 3.33 -29.45
CA PRO A 366 18.78 4.73 -29.86
C PRO A 366 17.46 5.49 -29.70
N TYR A 367 17.49 6.64 -29.02
CA TYR A 367 16.32 7.51 -28.84
C TYR A 367 16.37 8.86 -29.60
N GLY A 368 17.24 8.98 -30.59
CA GLY A 368 17.25 10.09 -31.56
C GLY A 368 16.06 10.06 -32.52
N SER A 369 15.68 11.23 -33.06
CA SER A 369 14.54 11.34 -33.97
C SER A 369 14.87 10.75 -35.35
N GLY A 370 13.90 10.04 -35.93
CA GLY A 370 13.99 9.46 -37.28
C GLY A 370 14.93 8.25 -37.45
N VAL A 371 15.95 8.06 -36.61
CA VAL A 371 16.98 7.00 -36.81
C VAL A 371 16.41 5.59 -36.80
N ASN A 372 15.33 5.37 -36.04
CA ASN A 372 14.63 4.10 -35.91
C ASN A 372 13.81 3.70 -37.17
N TYR A 373 13.89 4.48 -38.26
CA TYR A 373 13.38 4.09 -39.57
C TYR A 373 14.50 3.81 -40.61
N ILE A 374 15.79 3.89 -40.24
CA ILE A 374 16.91 3.64 -41.19
C ILE A 374 17.03 2.13 -41.42
N ASN A 375 16.50 1.64 -42.54
CA ASN A 375 16.40 0.20 -42.83
C ASN A 375 17.73 -0.45 -43.22
N HIS A 376 17.77 -1.78 -43.10
CA HIS A 376 18.90 -2.58 -43.55
C HIS A 376 19.08 -2.57 -45.09
N GLN A 377 20.31 -2.34 -45.54
CA GLN A 377 20.86 -2.90 -46.79
C GLN A 377 22.32 -3.30 -46.58
N ASN A 378 22.78 -4.30 -47.32
CA ASN A 378 24.21 -4.64 -47.40
C ASN A 378 25.09 -3.41 -47.73
N SER A 379 26.34 -3.46 -47.26
CA SER A 379 27.40 -2.45 -47.44
C SER A 379 27.69 -1.98 -48.87
N SER A 380 27.19 -2.64 -49.93
CA SER A 380 27.32 -2.13 -51.30
C SER A 380 26.22 -1.13 -51.71
N ILE A 381 25.15 -1.05 -50.92
CA ILE A 381 24.00 -0.15 -51.13
C ILE A 381 23.83 0.83 -49.96
N ALA A 382 24.20 0.44 -48.74
CA ALA A 382 24.14 1.28 -47.53
C ALA A 382 24.78 2.67 -47.74
N ASN A 383 24.00 3.73 -47.50
CA ASN A 383 24.43 5.13 -47.64
C ASN A 383 24.64 5.83 -46.28
N VAL A 384 24.38 5.15 -45.16
CA VAL A 384 24.65 5.60 -43.79
C VAL A 384 25.58 4.61 -43.08
N ARG A 385 26.46 5.13 -42.23
CA ARG A 385 27.22 4.36 -41.21
C ARG A 385 27.02 4.99 -39.83
N ILE A 386 27.20 4.21 -38.77
CA ILE A 386 27.31 4.74 -37.40
C ILE A 386 28.77 5.07 -37.04
N ALA A 387 28.96 5.93 -36.03
CA ALA A 387 30.25 6.21 -35.39
C ALA A 387 30.04 6.70 -33.95
N TRP A 388 31.10 6.61 -33.13
CA TRP A 388 31.17 7.30 -31.83
C TRP A 388 31.58 8.78 -32.04
N PRO A 389 30.88 9.76 -31.43
CA PRO A 389 31.26 11.17 -31.49
C PRO A 389 32.47 11.50 -30.59
N GLU A 390 32.98 12.73 -30.70
CA GLU A 390 34.02 13.23 -29.79
C GLU A 390 33.51 13.39 -28.33
N ASP A 391 34.42 13.37 -27.36
CA ASP A 391 34.09 13.48 -25.93
C ASP A 391 33.37 14.80 -25.60
N GLY A 392 32.31 14.73 -24.80
CA GLY A 392 31.47 15.86 -24.42
C GLY A 392 30.40 16.26 -25.46
N VAL A 393 30.48 15.81 -26.71
CA VAL A 393 29.45 16.08 -27.73
C VAL A 393 28.11 15.49 -27.26
N LEU A 394 27.14 16.36 -27.01
CA LEU A 394 25.82 16.02 -26.47
C LEU A 394 25.85 15.07 -25.26
N ASN A 395 26.78 15.32 -24.32
CA ASN A 395 27.03 14.50 -23.12
C ASN A 395 27.56 13.07 -23.38
N HIS A 396 28.00 12.74 -24.59
CA HIS A 396 28.78 11.53 -24.83
C HIS A 396 30.05 11.53 -23.97
N LYS A 397 30.37 10.39 -23.36
CA LYS A 397 31.60 10.16 -22.59
C LYS A 397 32.44 9.12 -23.32
N ALA A 398 33.46 9.55 -24.07
CA ALA A 398 34.31 8.64 -24.84
C ALA A 398 35.05 7.65 -23.94
N ALA A 399 35.45 8.07 -22.74
CA ALA A 399 36.05 7.20 -21.72
C ALA A 399 35.15 6.02 -21.30
N LYS A 400 33.83 6.08 -21.55
CA LYS A 400 32.90 4.97 -21.24
C LYS A 400 33.03 3.80 -22.22
N LEU A 401 33.75 3.98 -23.33
CA LEU A 401 34.14 2.91 -24.25
C LEU A 401 35.30 2.06 -23.68
N ASP A 402 36.16 2.64 -22.84
CA ASP A 402 37.27 1.95 -22.19
C ASP A 402 36.85 1.16 -20.93
N ASP A 403 35.71 1.51 -20.32
CA ASP A 403 35.14 0.83 -19.14
C ASP A 403 34.56 -0.56 -19.49
N PRO A 404 35.01 -1.66 -18.86
CA PRO A 404 34.40 -2.96 -19.05
C PRO A 404 32.94 -3.00 -18.56
N VAL A 405 32.04 -3.63 -19.34
CA VAL A 405 30.59 -3.66 -19.04
C VAL A 405 30.28 -4.22 -17.64
N SER A 406 31.09 -5.16 -17.15
CA SER A 406 30.99 -5.72 -15.80
C SER A 406 31.29 -4.74 -14.65
N GLN A 407 31.75 -3.52 -14.96
CA GLN A 407 31.99 -2.43 -14.00
C GLN A 407 30.94 -1.31 -14.10
N TRP A 408 29.95 -1.44 -14.99
CA TRP A 408 28.88 -0.46 -15.12
C TRP A 408 27.84 -0.72 -14.03
N ASN A 409 27.43 0.34 -13.32
CA ASN A 409 26.36 0.23 -12.32
C ASN A 409 25.01 -0.02 -13.02
N PRO A 410 24.28 -1.11 -12.74
CA PRO A 410 22.93 -1.33 -13.28
C PRO A 410 21.95 -0.21 -12.91
N GLU A 411 22.17 0.53 -11.81
CA GLU A 411 21.31 1.64 -11.41
C GLU A 411 21.52 2.95 -12.21
N ASP A 412 22.59 3.08 -13.02
CA ASP A 412 22.82 4.32 -13.77
C ASP A 412 21.92 4.39 -15.02
N LYS A 413 20.76 5.04 -14.86
CA LYS A 413 19.76 5.26 -15.91
C LYS A 413 20.15 6.35 -16.91
N LYS A 414 21.24 7.11 -16.70
CA LYS A 414 21.56 8.27 -17.53
C LYS A 414 22.27 7.85 -18.82
N SER A 415 21.68 8.15 -19.97
CA SER A 415 22.35 8.04 -21.27
C SER A 415 23.65 8.84 -21.30
N VAL A 416 24.78 8.13 -21.39
CA VAL A 416 26.14 8.68 -21.47
C VAL A 416 26.89 8.30 -22.75
N LEU A 417 26.22 7.55 -23.63
CA LEU A 417 26.73 7.14 -24.94
C LEU A 417 25.81 7.66 -26.06
N ALA A 418 26.35 7.73 -27.27
CA ALA A 418 25.65 8.26 -28.45
C ALA A 418 26.25 7.68 -29.73
N PHE A 419 25.45 7.54 -30.78
CA PHE A 419 25.91 7.31 -32.15
C PHE A 419 25.68 8.54 -33.02
N GLU A 420 26.69 8.91 -33.81
CA GLU A 420 26.51 9.74 -34.99
C GLU A 420 26.08 8.86 -36.17
N TYR A 421 25.08 9.30 -36.93
CA TYR A 421 24.70 8.67 -38.19
C TYR A 421 25.30 9.50 -39.32
N ILE A 422 26.22 8.94 -40.10
CA ILE A 422 27.06 9.68 -41.05
C ILE A 422 26.85 9.18 -42.49
N ALA A 423 26.69 10.12 -43.43
CA ALA A 423 26.49 9.80 -44.84
C ALA A 423 27.79 9.24 -45.48
N THR A 424 27.75 8.03 -46.03
CA THR A 424 28.93 7.37 -46.65
C THR A 424 29.25 7.91 -48.05
N ARG A 425 28.31 8.67 -48.63
CA ARG A 425 28.37 9.35 -49.92
C ARG A 425 27.41 10.54 -49.90
N ASP A 426 27.35 11.32 -50.99
CA ASP A 426 26.30 12.31 -51.18
C ASP A 426 24.92 11.62 -51.29
N ILE A 427 23.90 12.22 -50.67
CA ILE A 427 22.51 11.73 -50.62
C ILE A 427 21.56 12.85 -51.04
N SER A 428 20.57 12.52 -51.88
CA SER A 428 19.61 13.46 -52.45
C SER A 428 18.43 13.73 -51.51
N PRO A 429 17.79 14.92 -51.55
CA PRO A 429 16.49 15.12 -50.90
C PRO A 429 15.46 14.10 -51.40
N GLY A 430 14.73 13.46 -50.49
CA GLY A 430 13.76 12.41 -50.80
C GLY A 430 14.36 11.04 -51.13
N GLU A 431 15.67 10.84 -50.95
CA GLU A 431 16.33 9.53 -51.04
C GLU A 431 16.21 8.77 -49.71
N GLU A 432 16.06 7.44 -49.75
CA GLU A 432 15.97 6.59 -48.55
C GLU A 432 17.36 6.38 -47.92
N LEU A 433 17.39 6.32 -46.59
CA LEU A 433 18.57 6.09 -45.78
C LEU A 433 18.65 4.61 -45.39
N PHE A 434 19.79 4.00 -45.68
CA PHE A 434 20.07 2.59 -45.43
C PHE A 434 21.38 2.41 -44.67
N LEU A 435 21.35 1.53 -43.68
CA LEU A 435 22.48 1.12 -42.83
C LEU A 435 22.79 -0.36 -43.06
N ASP A 436 24.05 -0.76 -43.00
CA ASP A 436 24.40 -2.19 -42.91
C ASP A 436 24.18 -2.67 -41.47
N TYR A 437 23.43 -3.75 -41.31
CA TYR A 437 23.07 -4.31 -39.99
C TYR A 437 24.03 -5.44 -39.57
N GLY A 438 25.01 -5.79 -40.41
CA GLY A 438 26.03 -6.80 -40.14
C GLY A 438 25.65 -8.22 -40.61
N PRO A 439 26.65 -9.10 -40.77
CA PRO A 439 26.48 -10.43 -41.36
C PRO A 439 25.60 -11.35 -40.50
N ASP A 440 25.70 -11.25 -39.17
CA ASP A 440 24.89 -12.04 -38.22
C ASP A 440 23.39 -11.79 -38.44
N TRP A 441 23.00 -10.53 -38.70
CA TRP A 441 21.63 -10.15 -39.01
C TRP A 441 21.20 -10.64 -40.40
N GLU A 442 22.06 -10.50 -41.42
CA GLU A 442 21.78 -11.01 -42.78
C GLU A 442 21.56 -12.53 -42.77
N GLU A 443 22.41 -13.29 -42.06
CA GLU A 443 22.25 -14.74 -41.94
C GLU A 443 20.99 -15.11 -41.15
N ALA A 444 20.74 -14.47 -39.99
CA ALA A 444 19.55 -14.74 -39.20
C ALA A 444 18.26 -14.47 -39.98
N TYR A 445 18.19 -13.36 -40.72
CA TYR A 445 17.02 -13.03 -41.55
C TYR A 445 16.89 -13.98 -42.75
N ALA A 446 17.98 -14.39 -43.40
CA ALA A 446 17.94 -15.37 -44.47
C ALA A 446 17.46 -16.76 -43.98
N GLN A 447 17.94 -17.22 -42.83
CA GLN A 447 17.47 -18.45 -42.18
C GLN A 447 15.99 -18.35 -41.79
N HIS A 448 15.55 -17.21 -41.24
CA HIS A 448 14.14 -16.94 -40.91
C HIS A 448 13.23 -17.03 -42.13
N VAL A 449 13.57 -16.35 -43.22
CA VAL A 449 12.82 -16.39 -44.49
C VAL A 449 12.78 -17.80 -45.07
N GLN A 450 13.88 -18.57 -44.98
CA GLN A 450 13.93 -19.96 -45.44
C GLN A 450 13.04 -20.90 -44.59
N ASN A 451 12.93 -20.64 -43.28
CA ASN A 451 12.18 -21.46 -42.34
C ASN A 451 10.71 -21.01 -42.14
N TRP A 452 10.26 -19.97 -42.86
CA TRP A 452 8.92 -19.39 -42.70
C TRP A 452 7.81 -20.35 -43.14
N ASN A 453 7.21 -21.04 -42.16
CA ASN A 453 6.08 -21.95 -42.34
C ASN A 453 4.94 -21.53 -41.38
N PRO A 454 4.08 -20.56 -41.77
CA PRO A 454 3.02 -20.06 -40.90
C PRO A 454 1.92 -21.10 -40.67
N PRO A 455 1.33 -21.16 -39.47
CA PRO A 455 0.12 -21.93 -39.17
C PRO A 455 -1.02 -21.70 -40.17
N HIS A 456 -1.87 -22.71 -40.33
CA HIS A 456 -2.84 -22.75 -41.43
C HIS A 456 -4.00 -21.76 -41.26
N ASP A 457 -4.31 -21.43 -40.01
CA ASP A 457 -5.27 -20.42 -39.54
C ASP A 457 -4.79 -18.97 -39.75
N TYR A 458 -3.48 -18.75 -40.01
CA TYR A 458 -2.98 -17.42 -40.39
C TYR A 458 -3.49 -16.98 -41.77
N ALA A 459 -4.07 -17.91 -42.55
CA ALA A 459 -4.77 -17.62 -43.79
C ALA A 459 -6.11 -16.87 -43.58
N ASP A 460 -6.73 -17.05 -42.40
CA ASP A 460 -8.05 -16.51 -42.05
C ASP A 460 -7.97 -15.25 -41.16
N TYR A 461 -6.75 -14.74 -40.92
CA TYR A 461 -6.53 -13.49 -40.18
C TYR A 461 -6.97 -12.27 -40.98
N ILE A 462 -7.63 -11.35 -40.28
CA ILE A 462 -7.88 -9.99 -40.72
C ILE A 462 -7.80 -9.06 -39.51
N SER A 463 -7.16 -7.90 -39.66
CA SER A 463 -7.09 -6.90 -38.60
C SER A 463 -8.41 -6.15 -38.47
N ALA A 464 -8.74 -5.70 -37.27
CA ALA A 464 -10.03 -5.08 -37.01
C ALA A 464 -10.20 -3.75 -37.74
N THR A 465 -9.11 -3.04 -38.07
CA THR A 465 -9.20 -1.83 -38.88
C THR A 465 -9.66 -2.16 -40.30
N SER A 466 -9.00 -3.09 -41.00
CA SER A 466 -9.45 -3.53 -42.33
C SER A 466 -10.83 -4.20 -42.29
N TRP A 467 -11.19 -4.91 -41.21
CA TRP A 467 -12.54 -5.45 -41.03
C TRP A 467 -13.61 -4.36 -40.84
N ASN A 468 -13.37 -3.30 -40.05
CA ASN A 468 -14.32 -2.19 -39.87
C ASN A 468 -14.48 -1.34 -41.14
N ASP A 469 -13.43 -1.21 -41.97
CA ASP A 469 -13.50 -0.48 -43.25
C ASP A 469 -14.29 -1.27 -44.31
N GLN A 470 -14.20 -2.60 -44.27
CA GLN A 470 -15.00 -3.50 -45.10
C GLN A 470 -16.46 -3.63 -44.61
N HIS A 471 -16.67 -3.82 -43.31
CA HIS A 471 -17.97 -4.08 -42.69
C HIS A 471 -18.57 -2.84 -42.04
N LYS A 472 -19.54 -2.25 -42.74
CA LYS A 472 -20.05 -0.90 -42.45
C LYS A 472 -21.10 -0.91 -41.35
N ARG A 473 -21.49 0.29 -40.91
CA ARG A 473 -22.49 0.53 -39.85
C ARG A 473 -23.92 0.02 -40.17
N GLN A 474 -24.13 -0.61 -41.33
CA GLN A 474 -25.40 -1.23 -41.72
C GLN A 474 -25.38 -2.76 -41.55
N ASP A 475 -24.22 -3.35 -41.28
CA ASP A 475 -24.08 -4.80 -41.18
C ASP A 475 -24.58 -5.30 -39.82
N ILE A 476 -25.41 -6.34 -39.87
CA ILE A 476 -26.12 -6.90 -38.72
C ILE A 476 -25.13 -7.71 -37.87
N LEU A 477 -24.99 -7.34 -36.59
CA LEU A 477 -24.14 -8.08 -35.66
C LEU A 477 -24.83 -9.39 -35.24
N LYS A 478 -24.06 -10.48 -35.14
CA LYS A 478 -24.55 -11.84 -34.87
C LYS A 478 -24.89 -12.06 -33.38
N THR A 479 -25.94 -12.83 -33.09
CA THR A 479 -26.29 -13.30 -31.73
C THR A 479 -25.47 -14.56 -31.35
N PRO A 480 -25.50 -15.07 -30.10
CA PRO A 480 -24.59 -16.15 -29.69
C PRO A 480 -24.85 -17.45 -30.45
N ALA A 481 -26.13 -17.80 -30.64
CA ALA A 481 -26.56 -18.96 -31.42
C ALA A 481 -26.25 -18.86 -32.93
N GLU A 482 -26.00 -17.66 -33.45
CA GLU A 482 -25.50 -17.48 -34.83
C GLU A 482 -23.98 -17.65 -34.89
N LEU A 483 -23.25 -17.28 -33.82
CA LEU A 483 -21.80 -17.48 -33.72
C LEU A 483 -21.40 -18.95 -33.52
N GLU A 484 -22.29 -19.78 -32.96
CA GLU A 484 -22.14 -21.24 -32.94
C GLU A 484 -22.21 -21.87 -34.35
N ILE A 485 -22.87 -21.22 -35.31
CA ILE A 485 -23.07 -21.71 -36.67
C ILE A 485 -22.06 -21.08 -37.64
N GLU A 486 -21.83 -19.77 -37.50
CA GLU A 486 -20.98 -18.97 -38.37
C GLU A 486 -20.17 -17.97 -37.50
N PRO A 487 -19.08 -18.41 -36.85
CA PRO A 487 -18.27 -17.54 -36.00
C PRO A 487 -17.63 -16.37 -36.78
N ASN A 488 -17.22 -15.34 -36.06
CA ASN A 488 -16.39 -14.26 -36.63
C ASN A 488 -14.92 -14.71 -36.73
N PRO A 489 -14.07 -14.02 -37.52
CA PRO A 489 -12.63 -14.27 -37.53
C PRO A 489 -12.04 -14.26 -36.10
N PRO A 490 -11.17 -15.23 -35.74
CA PRO A 490 -10.74 -15.44 -34.35
C PRO A 490 -9.83 -14.34 -33.78
N SER A 491 -9.29 -13.46 -34.64
CA SER A 491 -8.57 -12.25 -34.27
C SER A 491 -9.47 -11.10 -33.82
N LEU A 492 -10.79 -11.17 -34.03
CA LEU A 492 -11.69 -10.03 -33.82
C LEU A 492 -12.53 -10.17 -32.55
N GLN A 493 -12.55 -9.10 -31.75
CA GLN A 493 -13.47 -8.95 -30.63
C GLN A 493 -14.44 -7.80 -30.91
N LEU A 494 -15.73 -8.02 -30.64
CA LEU A 494 -16.71 -6.94 -30.60
C LEU A 494 -16.56 -6.20 -29.27
N ARG A 495 -16.38 -4.88 -29.32
CA ARG A 495 -16.33 -4.04 -28.11
C ARG A 495 -17.40 -2.95 -28.17
N CYS A 496 -17.86 -2.56 -26.99
CA CYS A 496 -18.90 -1.58 -26.73
C CYS A 496 -18.29 -0.30 -26.12
N HIS A 497 -18.82 0.84 -26.51
CA HIS A 497 -18.35 2.18 -26.13
C HIS A 497 -18.48 2.40 -24.62
N GLY A 498 -17.40 2.87 -23.96
CA GLY A 498 -17.30 2.91 -22.49
C GLY A 498 -18.46 3.59 -21.75
N GLY A 499 -18.98 4.69 -22.30
CA GLY A 499 -20.14 5.39 -21.73
C GLY A 499 -21.40 4.55 -21.53
N LEU A 500 -21.51 3.36 -22.14
CA LEU A 500 -22.60 2.41 -21.91
C LEU A 500 -22.58 1.75 -20.53
N THR A 501 -21.42 1.58 -19.87
CA THR A 501 -21.39 0.97 -18.53
C THR A 501 -21.89 1.94 -17.46
N SER A 502 -21.61 3.24 -17.63
CA SER A 502 -22.04 4.30 -16.70
C SER A 502 -23.57 4.44 -16.54
N ALA A 503 -24.05 4.49 -15.28
CA ALA A 503 -25.47 4.65 -14.96
C ALA A 503 -26.06 6.04 -15.30
N TRP A 504 -25.21 7.05 -15.51
CA TRP A 504 -25.59 8.44 -15.82
C TRP A 504 -25.36 8.83 -17.30
N GLY A 505 -24.93 7.87 -18.14
CA GLY A 505 -24.64 8.07 -19.56
C GLY A 505 -25.89 8.38 -20.41
N PHE A 506 -26.03 9.64 -20.83
CA PHE A 506 -27.19 10.15 -21.57
C PHE A 506 -27.50 9.41 -22.89
N LYS A 507 -28.80 9.13 -23.11
CA LYS A 507 -29.51 8.97 -24.39
C LYS A 507 -28.68 8.41 -25.58
N TYR A 508 -28.91 7.13 -25.88
CA TYR A 508 -28.35 6.28 -26.96
C TYR A 508 -27.85 6.93 -28.27
N HIS A 509 -28.44 8.01 -28.76
CA HIS A 509 -28.04 8.67 -30.02
C HIS A 509 -26.83 9.64 -29.89
N ALA A 510 -26.33 9.90 -28.68
CA ALA A 510 -25.22 10.85 -28.45
C ALA A 510 -23.82 10.21 -28.52
N LEU A 511 -23.72 8.90 -28.25
CA LEU A 511 -22.47 8.16 -28.19
C LEU A 511 -21.80 8.01 -29.57
N LYS A 512 -20.49 8.26 -29.61
CA LYS A 512 -19.64 8.17 -30.81
C LYS A 512 -18.24 7.77 -30.37
N TRP A 513 -17.77 6.62 -30.84
CA TRP A 513 -16.35 6.26 -30.80
C TRP A 513 -15.50 7.43 -31.29
N ASP A 514 -14.74 8.03 -30.38
CA ASP A 514 -13.96 9.20 -30.73
C ASP A 514 -12.64 8.78 -31.38
N ASN A 515 -12.63 8.78 -32.72
CA ASN A 515 -11.44 8.53 -33.53
C ASN A 515 -10.53 9.78 -33.63
N ASP A 516 -10.68 10.75 -32.72
CA ASP A 516 -9.88 11.98 -32.66
C ASP A 516 -8.51 11.68 -32.00
N PRO A 517 -7.39 11.69 -32.75
CA PRO A 517 -6.06 11.36 -32.22
C PRO A 517 -5.52 12.44 -31.28
N ASP A 518 -6.11 13.63 -31.28
CA ASP A 518 -5.69 14.78 -30.47
C ASP A 518 -6.38 14.78 -29.09
N LYS A 519 -7.15 13.73 -28.77
CA LYS A 519 -7.79 13.54 -27.45
C LYS A 519 -7.00 12.61 -26.52
N TYR A 520 -7.11 12.91 -25.23
CA TYR A 520 -6.28 12.37 -24.13
C TYR A 520 -6.39 10.85 -23.88
N ASN A 521 -7.40 10.17 -24.42
CA ASN A 521 -7.54 8.71 -24.30
C ASN A 521 -8.33 8.14 -25.51
N PRO A 522 -7.72 7.32 -26.40
CA PRO A 522 -8.43 6.68 -27.50
C PRO A 522 -9.32 5.54 -26.97
N GLU A 523 -10.62 5.58 -27.27
CA GLU A 523 -11.60 4.67 -26.68
C GLU A 523 -11.47 3.21 -27.19
N TYR A 524 -10.85 2.34 -26.38
CA TYR A 524 -10.83 0.89 -26.62
C TYR A 524 -12.15 0.18 -26.21
N GLY A 525 -12.95 0.82 -25.33
CA GLY A 525 -14.22 0.28 -24.84
C GLY A 525 -14.07 -1.04 -24.06
N HIS A 526 -15.18 -1.72 -23.81
CA HIS A 526 -15.25 -2.99 -23.06
C HIS A 526 -15.70 -4.12 -24.00
N ALA A 527 -15.36 -5.38 -23.68
CA ALA A 527 -15.83 -6.51 -24.48
C ALA A 527 -17.36 -6.59 -24.44
N CYS A 528 -18.03 -6.95 -25.55
CA CYS A 528 -19.48 -7.15 -25.50
C CYS A 528 -20.02 -8.18 -26.48
N GLN A 529 -21.13 -8.80 -26.07
CA GLN A 529 -21.87 -9.82 -26.81
C GLN A 529 -23.27 -9.29 -27.13
N VAL A 530 -23.73 -9.44 -28.37
CA VAL A 530 -25.14 -9.20 -28.72
C VAL A 530 -25.98 -10.36 -28.21
N LEU A 531 -27.02 -10.05 -27.43
CA LEU A 531 -28.00 -11.00 -26.90
C LEU A 531 -29.20 -11.14 -27.85
N ASP A 532 -29.80 -10.02 -28.26
CA ASP A 532 -31.01 -9.96 -29.09
C ASP A 532 -31.00 -8.73 -30.02
N ARG A 533 -31.88 -8.70 -31.02
CA ARG A 533 -32.01 -7.63 -32.02
C ARG A 533 -33.46 -7.25 -32.25
N LYS A 534 -33.75 -5.95 -32.19
CA LYS A 534 -35.09 -5.41 -32.40
C LYS A 534 -35.12 -4.51 -33.62
N GLU A 535 -36.12 -4.71 -34.47
CA GLU A 535 -36.43 -3.83 -35.59
C GLU A 535 -37.36 -2.72 -35.07
N GLU A 536 -36.85 -1.50 -34.91
CA GLU A 536 -37.66 -0.39 -34.42
C GLU A 536 -38.47 0.29 -35.54
N ILE A 537 -39.57 0.93 -35.15
CA ILE A 537 -40.37 1.75 -36.06
C ILE A 537 -39.46 2.86 -36.60
N HIS A 538 -39.42 3.03 -37.93
CA HIS A 538 -38.45 3.79 -38.74
C HIS A 538 -37.27 2.99 -39.33
N GLY A 539 -37.09 1.71 -38.98
CA GLY A 539 -36.23 0.79 -39.74
C GLY A 539 -34.73 0.82 -39.41
N GLU A 540 -34.37 1.33 -38.23
CA GLU A 540 -33.04 1.08 -37.64
C GLU A 540 -33.11 -0.14 -36.71
N ILE A 541 -32.05 -0.95 -36.70
CA ILE A 541 -31.92 -2.13 -35.82
C ILE A 541 -31.23 -1.70 -34.53
N THR A 542 -31.87 -1.96 -33.39
CA THR A 542 -31.28 -1.79 -32.06
C THR A 542 -30.98 -3.16 -31.43
N TYR A 543 -30.00 -3.20 -30.54
CA TYR A 543 -29.39 -4.43 -30.04
C TYR A 543 -29.51 -4.47 -28.51
N ASP A 544 -29.87 -5.62 -27.96
CA ASP A 544 -29.64 -5.89 -26.54
C ASP A 544 -28.28 -6.55 -26.42
N VAL A 545 -27.45 -6.08 -25.49
CA VAL A 545 -26.04 -6.47 -25.36
C VAL A 545 -25.69 -6.75 -23.91
N LEU A 546 -24.76 -7.70 -23.71
CA LEU A 546 -24.02 -7.90 -22.47
C LEU A 546 -22.65 -7.25 -22.64
N ILE A 547 -22.23 -6.39 -21.70
CA ILE A 547 -20.96 -5.67 -21.75
C ILE A 547 -20.13 -6.08 -20.54
N THR A 548 -18.97 -6.69 -20.79
CA THR A 548 -18.07 -7.22 -19.75
C THR A 548 -16.95 -6.20 -19.50
N GLU A 549 -17.06 -5.49 -18.38
CA GLU A 549 -16.03 -4.60 -17.85
C GLU A 549 -15.11 -5.38 -16.88
N ILE A 550 -13.88 -4.91 -16.72
CA ILE A 550 -12.90 -5.46 -15.77
C ILE A 550 -12.38 -4.26 -14.99
N ILE A 551 -12.52 -4.29 -13.67
CA ILE A 551 -12.27 -3.15 -12.78
C ILE A 551 -10.84 -3.24 -12.26
N GLU A 552 -10.06 -2.17 -12.48
CA GLU A 552 -8.63 -2.06 -12.15
C GLU A 552 -8.39 -1.76 -10.63
N ASP A 553 -9.04 -2.53 -9.75
CA ASP A 553 -8.73 -2.63 -8.31
C ASP A 553 -7.76 -3.81 -8.04
N ASP A 554 -7.23 -3.94 -6.80
CA ASP A 554 -6.28 -5.00 -6.37
C ASP A 554 -6.77 -6.46 -6.63
N ASP A 555 -8.05 -6.62 -6.96
CA ASP A 555 -8.74 -7.90 -7.16
C ASP A 555 -9.12 -8.19 -8.63
N GLY A 556 -9.12 -7.19 -9.53
CA GLY A 556 -9.38 -7.39 -10.95
C GLY A 556 -10.82 -7.85 -11.31
N GLU A 557 -11.83 -7.39 -10.57
CA GLU A 557 -13.22 -7.88 -10.67
C GLU A 557 -13.80 -7.74 -12.09
N ILE A 558 -14.48 -8.79 -12.57
CA ILE A 558 -15.21 -8.79 -13.84
C ILE A 558 -16.68 -8.46 -13.59
N VAL A 559 -17.18 -7.37 -14.17
CA VAL A 559 -18.57 -6.91 -14.00
C VAL A 559 -19.31 -6.87 -15.34
N ASP A 560 -20.43 -7.60 -15.40
CA ASP A 560 -21.28 -7.73 -16.57
C ASP A 560 -22.49 -6.77 -16.54
N TYR A 561 -22.66 -6.01 -17.62
CA TYR A 561 -23.71 -5.01 -17.76
C TYR A 561 -24.63 -5.31 -18.94
N GLU A 562 -25.88 -5.72 -18.66
CA GLU A 562 -26.92 -5.80 -19.67
C GLU A 562 -27.37 -4.38 -20.09
N ARG A 563 -27.43 -4.09 -21.39
CA ARG A 563 -27.96 -2.84 -21.96
C ARG A 563 -28.89 -3.13 -23.12
N ARG A 564 -30.07 -2.50 -23.13
CA ARG A 564 -31.13 -2.75 -24.13
C ARG A 564 -31.24 -1.63 -25.14
N ASN A 565 -31.68 -1.97 -26.35
CA ASN A 565 -31.91 -1.06 -27.47
C ASN A 565 -30.67 -0.20 -27.84
N VAL A 566 -29.46 -0.75 -27.69
CA VAL A 566 -28.19 -0.10 -28.04
C VAL A 566 -28.05 0.01 -29.57
N PRO A 567 -27.82 1.19 -30.15
CA PRO A 567 -27.71 1.34 -31.60
C PRO A 567 -26.31 0.98 -32.12
N ARG A 568 -26.25 0.51 -33.39
CA ARG A 568 -25.06 -0.08 -34.05
C ARG A 568 -23.79 0.79 -34.02
N ASN A 569 -23.92 2.11 -33.87
CA ASN A 569 -22.80 3.06 -33.74
C ASN A 569 -22.06 3.00 -32.40
N CYS A 570 -22.64 2.37 -31.37
CA CYS A 570 -22.01 2.22 -30.05
C CYS A 570 -21.13 0.97 -29.93
N MET A 571 -20.96 0.23 -31.04
CA MET A 571 -20.20 -1.01 -31.15
C MET A 571 -19.19 -0.94 -32.30
N LYS A 572 -17.97 -1.44 -32.09
CA LYS A 572 -16.86 -1.44 -33.06
C LYS A 572 -16.06 -2.72 -32.89
N TRP A 573 -15.47 -3.22 -33.98
CA TRP A 573 -14.54 -4.33 -33.90
C TRP A 573 -13.17 -3.83 -33.46
N PHE A 574 -12.50 -4.58 -32.60
CA PHE A 574 -11.10 -4.38 -32.24
C PHE A 574 -10.36 -5.69 -32.39
N ASP A 575 -9.05 -5.60 -32.62
CA ASP A 575 -8.19 -6.77 -32.55
C ASP A 575 -8.23 -7.28 -31.12
N LYS A 576 -8.46 -8.59 -31.00
CA LYS A 576 -8.49 -9.28 -29.73
C LYS A 576 -7.10 -9.12 -29.09
N PRO A 577 -7.00 -8.88 -27.77
CA PRO A 577 -5.74 -8.91 -27.05
C PRO A 577 -4.81 -10.04 -27.48
N GLU A 578 -3.53 -9.70 -27.66
CA GLU A 578 -2.47 -10.62 -28.09
C GLU A 578 -2.60 -11.21 -29.51
N SER A 579 -3.56 -10.77 -30.35
CA SER A 579 -3.80 -11.36 -31.67
C SER A 579 -3.19 -10.60 -32.86
N THR A 580 -2.64 -9.41 -32.65
CA THR A 580 -2.00 -8.56 -33.68
C THR A 580 -0.73 -9.21 -34.25
N ASP A 581 -0.18 -8.62 -35.32
CA ASP A 581 1.01 -9.17 -35.98
C ASP A 581 2.28 -9.12 -35.09
N MET A 582 2.40 -8.21 -34.11
CA MET A 582 3.60 -8.16 -33.26
C MET A 582 3.69 -9.30 -32.23
N HIS A 583 2.62 -10.07 -32.03
CA HIS A 583 2.57 -11.23 -31.13
C HIS A 583 2.85 -12.58 -31.81
N LEU A 584 3.09 -12.61 -33.13
CA LEU A 584 3.31 -13.87 -33.82
C LEU A 584 4.54 -14.60 -33.24
N PRO A 585 4.40 -15.84 -32.73
CA PRO A 585 5.46 -16.58 -32.05
C PRO A 585 6.63 -16.99 -32.96
N ASN A 586 6.48 -16.76 -34.27
CA ASN A 586 7.54 -16.93 -35.27
C ASN A 586 7.99 -15.58 -35.88
N SER A 587 7.66 -14.42 -35.30
CA SER A 587 8.14 -13.11 -35.76
C SER A 587 9.66 -13.02 -35.76
N PHE A 588 10.26 -12.29 -36.70
CA PHE A 588 11.70 -12.06 -36.68
C PHE A 588 12.11 -11.13 -35.52
N ARG A 589 13.08 -11.57 -34.72
CA ARG A 589 13.68 -10.80 -33.62
C ARG A 589 15.20 -10.90 -33.68
N HIS A 590 15.89 -9.78 -33.93
CA HIS A 590 17.35 -9.72 -33.95
C HIS A 590 17.82 -8.28 -33.75
N SER A 591 18.84 -8.08 -32.91
CA SER A 591 19.48 -6.78 -32.73
C SER A 591 20.26 -6.35 -33.96
N ILE A 592 20.46 -5.05 -34.12
CA ILE A 592 21.30 -4.48 -35.18
C ILE A 592 22.77 -4.70 -34.79
N GLY A 593 23.59 -5.28 -35.68
CA GLY A 593 25.00 -5.51 -35.39
C GLY A 593 25.79 -4.21 -35.24
N ILE A 594 26.53 -4.06 -34.14
CA ILE A 594 27.59 -3.05 -34.02
C ILE A 594 28.79 -3.55 -34.84
N PRO A 595 29.35 -2.77 -35.79
CA PRO A 595 30.52 -3.17 -36.54
C PRO A 595 31.75 -3.44 -35.64
N ASP A 596 32.43 -4.55 -35.92
CA ASP A 596 33.57 -5.08 -35.14
C ASP A 596 34.75 -4.10 -35.09
N ASP A 597 34.86 -3.17 -36.04
CA ASP A 597 35.89 -2.12 -36.11
C ASP A 597 35.60 -0.89 -35.22
N ILE A 598 34.38 -0.78 -34.67
CA ILE A 598 34.02 0.23 -33.65
C ILE A 598 33.55 -0.38 -32.33
N PHE A 599 33.45 -1.71 -32.20
CA PHE A 599 33.03 -2.38 -30.98
C PHE A 599 34.18 -2.44 -29.95
N PRO A 600 34.06 -1.82 -28.75
CA PRO A 600 35.17 -1.74 -27.80
C PRO A 600 35.60 -3.10 -27.22
N ASP A 601 36.90 -3.38 -27.22
CA ASP A 601 37.48 -4.62 -26.67
C ASP A 601 37.16 -4.83 -25.18
N ALA A 602 37.00 -3.75 -24.42
CA ALA A 602 36.62 -3.80 -23.00
C ALA A 602 35.25 -4.45 -22.75
N TRP A 603 34.38 -4.50 -23.77
CA TRP A 603 33.00 -4.98 -23.65
C TRP A 603 32.83 -6.48 -23.99
N ARG A 604 33.90 -7.14 -24.49
CA ARG A 604 33.92 -8.58 -24.83
C ARG A 604 34.08 -9.42 -23.54
N SER A 605 33.29 -10.49 -23.40
CA SER A 605 33.09 -11.17 -22.10
C SER A 605 34.08 -12.32 -21.79
N HIS A 606 34.38 -12.53 -20.49
CA HIS A 606 35.22 -13.63 -19.97
C HIS A 606 34.55 -14.27 -18.73
N ASN A 607 34.51 -15.61 -18.65
CA ASN A 607 33.66 -16.36 -17.70
C ASN A 607 34.38 -16.90 -16.45
N THR A 608 33.73 -16.77 -15.28
CA THR A 608 33.98 -17.52 -14.03
C THR A 608 32.63 -17.89 -13.36
N ARG A 609 32.62 -18.83 -12.40
CA ARG A 609 31.40 -19.48 -11.84
C ARG A 609 31.32 -19.44 -10.31
N ASP A 610 30.10 -19.64 -9.81
CA ASP A 610 29.62 -20.47 -8.67
C ASP A 610 28.36 -19.75 -8.08
N ASP A 611 27.15 -20.33 -8.03
CA ASP A 611 26.62 -21.45 -7.22
C ASP A 611 26.24 -21.00 -5.77
N GLY A 612 25.00 -21.14 -5.24
CA GLY A 612 23.71 -21.53 -5.83
C GLY A 612 22.58 -21.81 -4.78
N HIS A 613 21.31 -21.64 -5.19
CA HIS A 613 20.03 -22.14 -4.62
C HIS A 613 19.56 -21.84 -3.17
N ASP A 614 18.32 -21.32 -3.10
CA ASP A 614 17.20 -21.84 -2.28
C ASP A 614 16.11 -22.41 -3.28
N PRO A 615 14.77 -22.57 -3.06
CA PRO A 615 13.86 -21.99 -2.04
C PRO A 615 12.74 -22.89 -1.39
N SER A 616 12.11 -22.34 -0.34
CA SER A 616 10.65 -22.42 0.03
C SER A 616 9.98 -23.80 0.33
N ASP A 617 8.68 -23.99 0.65
CA ASP A 617 7.48 -23.11 0.69
C ASP A 617 6.28 -23.65 1.55
N ARG A 618 5.38 -22.73 1.97
CA ARG A 618 3.87 -22.74 1.99
C ARG A 618 2.92 -23.90 2.45
N GLN A 619 1.68 -23.45 2.81
CA GLN A 619 0.31 -24.01 2.55
C GLN A 619 -0.21 -25.29 3.30
N ASP A 620 -1.53 -25.54 3.52
CA ASP A 620 -2.77 -24.73 3.40
C ASP A 620 -4.01 -25.29 4.20
N ASP A 621 -5.17 -24.59 4.18
CA ASP A 621 -6.60 -25.07 4.24
C ASP A 621 -7.19 -25.88 5.45
N ASP A 622 -8.48 -26.27 5.54
CA ASP A 622 -9.85 -25.64 5.36
C ASP A 622 -10.96 -26.69 5.77
N ASN A 623 -12.27 -26.52 6.10
CA ASN A 623 -13.24 -25.41 6.32
C ASN A 623 -14.39 -25.82 7.31
N SER A 624 -15.06 -24.82 7.92
CA SER A 624 -16.50 -24.82 8.34
C SER A 624 -16.97 -25.80 9.46
N SER A 625 -18.20 -25.79 10.01
CA SER A 625 -19.45 -25.07 9.66
C SER A 625 -20.45 -24.90 10.83
N ASN A 626 -21.37 -23.92 10.69
CA ASN A 626 -22.76 -23.84 11.18
C ASN A 626 -23.09 -23.74 12.69
N GLN A 627 -23.88 -22.69 13.01
CA GLN A 627 -24.55 -22.46 14.30
C GLN A 627 -25.96 -23.06 14.39
N GLU A 628 -26.23 -23.73 15.51
CA GLU A 628 -27.34 -23.30 16.39
C GLU A 628 -26.78 -22.26 17.41
N PRO A 629 -27.62 -21.74 18.31
CA PRO A 629 -28.53 -20.61 18.15
C PRO A 629 -27.81 -19.25 17.96
N VAL A 630 -28.45 -18.36 17.19
CA VAL A 630 -27.98 -17.01 16.80
C VAL A 630 -27.08 -16.33 17.84
N CYS A 631 -25.91 -15.91 17.39
CA CYS A 631 -24.92 -15.25 18.23
C CYS A 631 -25.28 -13.78 18.56
N GLY A 632 -24.98 -13.36 19.79
CA GLY A 632 -25.03 -11.97 20.26
C GLY A 632 -23.77 -11.16 19.98
N MET A 633 -22.63 -11.81 19.69
CA MET A 633 -21.40 -11.12 19.29
C MET A 633 -20.57 -12.00 18.34
N TYR A 634 -20.28 -11.48 17.14
CA TYR A 634 -19.50 -12.18 16.12
C TYR A 634 -18.10 -11.57 15.99
N ILE A 635 -17.07 -12.40 15.88
CA ILE A 635 -15.77 -12.00 15.34
C ILE A 635 -15.77 -12.29 13.83
N ALA A 636 -15.54 -11.27 13.01
CA ALA A 636 -15.59 -11.34 11.55
C ALA A 636 -14.64 -10.30 10.95
N ASN A 637 -14.52 -10.22 9.62
CA ASN A 637 -13.75 -9.14 8.99
C ASN A 637 -14.43 -7.77 9.20
N SER A 638 -13.63 -6.77 9.56
CA SER A 638 -14.06 -5.41 9.91
C SER A 638 -14.84 -4.69 8.79
N THR A 639 -15.51 -3.59 9.13
CA THR A 639 -16.01 -2.57 8.19
C THR A 639 -14.92 -1.56 7.81
N ILE A 640 -13.85 -1.42 8.61
CA ILE A 640 -12.63 -0.72 8.21
C ILE A 640 -11.91 -1.60 7.16
N PRO A 641 -11.69 -1.14 5.93
CA PRO A 641 -11.00 -1.94 4.92
C PRO A 641 -9.57 -2.27 5.35
N LYS A 642 -9.16 -3.53 5.14
CA LYS A 642 -7.80 -4.06 5.38
C LYS A 642 -7.29 -3.99 6.83
N SER A 643 -8.13 -3.72 7.84
CA SER A 643 -7.74 -3.74 9.26
C SER A 643 -7.63 -5.15 9.87
N GLY A 644 -8.28 -6.15 9.26
CA GLY A 644 -8.34 -7.53 9.76
C GLY A 644 -9.69 -7.83 10.41
N LEU A 645 -9.66 -8.45 11.59
CA LEU A 645 -10.85 -8.83 12.36
C LEU A 645 -11.44 -7.63 13.10
N GLY A 646 -12.75 -7.64 13.30
CA GLY A 646 -13.48 -6.76 14.20
C GLY A 646 -14.62 -7.51 14.90
N LEU A 647 -15.12 -6.95 15.99
CA LEU A 647 -16.26 -7.48 16.72
C LEU A 647 -17.56 -6.74 16.35
N PHE A 648 -18.62 -7.52 16.15
CA PHE A 648 -19.93 -7.05 15.72
C PHE A 648 -21.02 -7.49 16.68
N THR A 649 -21.90 -6.58 17.09
CA THR A 649 -23.04 -6.92 17.95
C THR A 649 -24.19 -7.56 17.17
N GLY A 650 -24.77 -8.64 17.71
CA GLY A 650 -25.92 -9.35 17.12
C GLY A 650 -27.27 -8.66 17.35
N PHE A 651 -27.30 -7.60 18.16
CA PHE A 651 -28.49 -6.83 18.56
C PHE A 651 -28.09 -5.38 18.90
N PRO A 652 -29.03 -4.40 18.99
CA PRO A 652 -28.64 -3.02 19.21
C PRO A 652 -28.25 -2.79 20.68
N LEU A 653 -27.29 -1.90 20.90
CA LEU A 653 -26.82 -1.46 22.22
C LEU A 653 -27.10 0.03 22.37
N GLU A 654 -27.68 0.44 23.49
CA GLU A 654 -27.92 1.83 23.86
C GLU A 654 -26.78 2.34 24.77
N VAL A 655 -26.75 3.65 25.06
CA VAL A 655 -25.64 4.27 25.80
C VAL A 655 -25.55 3.72 27.23
N GLY A 656 -24.40 3.13 27.57
CA GLY A 656 -24.15 2.49 28.86
C GLY A 656 -24.54 1.01 28.95
N ASP A 657 -24.96 0.37 27.84
CA ASP A 657 -25.16 -1.09 27.81
C ASP A 657 -23.80 -1.83 27.87
N GLU A 658 -23.78 -2.95 28.59
CA GLU A 658 -22.63 -3.86 28.76
C GLU A 658 -22.25 -4.56 27.44
N VAL A 659 -20.96 -4.51 27.06
CA VAL A 659 -20.43 -5.11 25.83
C VAL A 659 -19.75 -6.44 26.16
N GLY A 660 -20.55 -7.52 26.19
CA GLY A 660 -20.09 -8.87 26.53
C GLY A 660 -19.92 -9.12 28.03
N ASP A 661 -19.26 -10.22 28.39
CA ASP A 661 -19.27 -10.77 29.77
C ASP A 661 -17.96 -10.52 30.56
N GLY A 662 -16.98 -9.88 29.92
CA GLY A 662 -15.71 -9.46 30.51
C GLY A 662 -14.64 -10.55 30.59
N ASP A 663 -13.51 -10.30 29.92
CA ASP A 663 -12.41 -11.24 29.82
C ASP A 663 -11.38 -11.13 30.97
N VAL A 664 -10.49 -12.12 31.06
CA VAL A 664 -9.39 -12.14 32.04
C VAL A 664 -8.29 -11.14 31.66
N ALA A 665 -7.82 -10.36 32.63
CA ALA A 665 -6.70 -9.44 32.45
C ALA A 665 -5.41 -10.10 32.97
N ILE A 666 -4.43 -10.35 32.10
CA ILE A 666 -3.22 -11.12 32.40
C ILE A 666 -2.02 -10.18 32.49
N MET A 667 -1.52 -9.98 33.71
CA MET A 667 -0.35 -9.11 33.95
C MET A 667 0.95 -9.73 33.44
N LEU A 668 1.75 -8.89 32.79
CA LEU A 668 3.13 -9.12 32.41
C LEU A 668 4.01 -8.23 33.30
N LEU A 669 4.73 -8.86 34.21
CA LEU A 669 5.46 -8.19 35.27
C LEU A 669 6.89 -7.92 34.81
N GLU A 670 7.23 -6.65 34.54
CA GLU A 670 8.60 -6.21 34.27
C GLU A 670 9.27 -6.95 33.09
N LEU A 671 8.50 -7.19 32.02
CA LEU A 671 8.89 -8.00 30.86
C LEU A 671 10.23 -7.54 30.26
N ASP A 672 10.39 -6.22 30.05
CA ASP A 672 11.64 -5.60 29.59
C ASP A 672 12.82 -5.91 30.50
N TRP A 673 12.62 -5.88 31.83
CA TRP A 673 13.71 -6.04 32.81
C TRP A 673 14.14 -7.50 32.98
N HIS A 674 13.26 -8.44 32.65
CA HIS A 674 13.57 -9.87 32.59
C HIS A 674 14.19 -10.30 31.23
N ASN A 675 13.94 -9.54 30.16
CA ASN A 675 14.55 -9.77 28.85
C ASN A 675 15.85 -8.96 28.61
N ALA A 676 16.03 -7.82 29.29
CA ALA A 676 17.22 -6.97 29.19
C ALA A 676 18.54 -7.73 29.40
N LYS A 677 19.54 -7.43 28.57
CA LYS A 677 20.85 -8.08 28.57
C LYS A 677 21.63 -7.84 29.87
N ALA A 678 22.59 -8.73 30.13
CA ALA A 678 23.44 -8.71 31.32
C ALA A 678 24.39 -7.49 31.33
N GLN A 679 25.25 -7.38 32.34
CA GLN A 679 26.09 -6.20 32.56
C GLN A 679 27.32 -6.11 31.62
N ASP A 680 27.59 -7.15 30.84
CA ASP A 680 28.82 -7.32 30.05
C ASP A 680 28.61 -7.29 28.51
N GLU A 681 27.40 -6.95 28.02
CA GLU A 681 27.10 -6.81 26.59
C GLU A 681 26.79 -5.34 26.24
N GLU A 682 27.67 -4.70 25.46
CA GLU A 682 27.58 -3.30 25.02
C GLU A 682 26.96 -3.18 23.60
N ASP A 683 25.71 -3.65 23.42
CA ASP A 683 24.88 -3.31 22.26
C ASP A 683 23.76 -2.35 22.70
N ASP A 684 23.54 -1.26 21.94
CA ASP A 684 22.70 -0.11 22.36
C ASP A 684 21.17 -0.36 22.25
N GLU A 685 20.75 -1.51 21.72
CA GLU A 685 19.33 -1.86 21.54
C GLU A 685 18.98 -3.16 22.31
N ASN A 686 18.26 -3.02 23.43
CA ASN A 686 17.60 -4.14 24.13
C ASN A 686 16.29 -4.54 23.42
N VAL A 687 16.36 -4.70 22.09
CA VAL A 687 15.22 -5.08 21.25
C VAL A 687 15.02 -6.59 21.36
N TYR A 688 13.90 -6.98 21.98
CA TYR A 688 13.44 -8.36 22.13
C TYR A 688 12.05 -8.50 21.49
N PRO A 689 11.64 -9.71 21.08
CA PRO A 689 10.44 -9.90 20.27
C PRO A 689 9.16 -9.89 21.12
N ASP A 690 8.76 -8.72 21.63
CA ASP A 690 7.49 -8.57 22.33
C ASP A 690 6.29 -8.60 21.35
N MET A 691 5.82 -9.81 21.06
CA MET A 691 4.60 -10.04 20.29
C MET A 691 3.33 -9.56 21.00
N THR A 692 3.39 -9.25 22.30
CA THR A 692 2.27 -8.70 23.05
C THR A 692 2.13 -7.18 22.90
N SER A 693 3.15 -6.49 22.37
CA SER A 693 3.21 -5.02 22.23
C SER A 693 1.99 -4.34 21.55
N ASN A 694 1.34 -4.99 20.59
CA ASN A 694 0.11 -4.48 19.94
C ASN A 694 -1.19 -4.79 20.73
N TYR A 695 -1.08 -5.51 21.85
CA TYR A 695 -2.19 -6.12 22.62
C TYR A 695 -2.01 -5.97 24.15
N VAL A 696 -1.19 -5.00 24.58
CA VAL A 696 -0.96 -4.70 25.99
C VAL A 696 -1.31 -3.27 26.35
N TRP A 697 -1.89 -3.12 27.54
CA TRP A 697 -2.18 -1.82 28.15
C TRP A 697 -1.39 -1.66 29.46
N ASP A 698 -1.07 -0.42 29.81
CA ASP A 698 -0.36 -0.09 31.06
C ASP A 698 -1.17 -0.50 32.30
N GLY A 699 -0.64 -1.43 33.09
CA GLY A 699 -1.28 -1.95 34.31
C GLY A 699 -1.46 -0.92 35.42
N ARG A 700 -0.79 0.23 35.32
CA ARG A 700 -1.00 1.38 36.22
C ARG A 700 -2.40 1.99 36.03
N THR A 701 -2.93 1.98 34.81
CA THR A 701 -4.27 2.49 34.48
C THR A 701 -5.39 1.67 35.12
N PHE A 702 -5.18 0.36 35.30
CA PHE A 702 -6.20 -0.59 35.78
C PHE A 702 -6.07 -0.94 37.28
N GLY A 703 -5.32 -0.14 38.05
CA GLY A 703 -5.29 -0.20 39.51
C GLY A 703 -4.34 -1.24 40.13
N PHE A 704 -3.55 -1.96 39.33
CA PHE A 704 -2.52 -2.91 39.81
C PHE A 704 -1.08 -2.45 39.52
N GLY A 705 -0.88 -1.17 39.23
CA GLY A 705 0.43 -0.51 39.08
C GLY A 705 1.38 -0.53 40.29
N ASN A 706 1.05 -1.29 41.35
CA ASN A 706 1.85 -1.48 42.56
C ASN A 706 2.34 -2.93 42.74
N GLU A 707 2.06 -3.83 41.81
CA GLU A 707 2.50 -5.23 41.88
C GLU A 707 4.04 -5.35 41.83
N ALA A 708 4.69 -4.52 41.01
CA ALA A 708 6.15 -4.44 40.87
C ALA A 708 6.65 -2.97 40.97
N ILE A 709 7.90 -2.66 40.61
CA ILE A 709 8.41 -1.26 40.62
C ILE A 709 8.89 -0.74 39.26
N GLY A 710 8.85 -1.57 38.22
CA GLY A 710 9.10 -1.24 36.83
C GLY A 710 7.84 -1.17 35.97
N GLY A 711 8.00 -1.46 34.69
CA GLY A 711 6.88 -1.58 33.75
C GLY A 711 5.97 -2.74 34.11
N ILE A 712 4.66 -2.49 34.20
CA ILE A 712 3.64 -3.52 34.41
C ILE A 712 2.70 -3.40 33.22
N HIS A 713 2.71 -4.40 32.35
CA HIS A 713 1.86 -4.45 31.16
C HIS A 713 0.74 -5.46 31.37
N THR A 714 -0.33 -5.34 30.61
CA THR A 714 -1.51 -6.18 30.76
C THR A 714 -1.91 -6.72 29.40
N PHE A 715 -1.69 -8.00 29.14
CA PHE A 715 -2.31 -8.67 28.02
C PHE A 715 -3.77 -8.93 28.38
N TRP A 716 -4.69 -8.29 27.68
CA TRP A 716 -6.12 -8.43 27.93
C TRP A 716 -6.81 -9.13 26.74
N PRO A 717 -6.78 -10.47 26.70
CA PRO A 717 -7.44 -11.25 25.67
C PRO A 717 -8.95 -10.96 25.59
N GLY A 718 -9.57 -11.37 24.48
CA GLY A 718 -10.98 -11.22 24.21
C GLY A 718 -11.34 -9.82 23.71
N ILE A 719 -12.42 -9.24 24.23
CA ILE A 719 -13.04 -8.05 23.61
C ILE A 719 -12.06 -6.89 23.48
N ASN A 720 -11.27 -6.61 24.51
CA ASN A 720 -10.28 -5.53 24.50
C ASN A 720 -9.20 -5.69 23.41
N ALA A 721 -8.86 -6.92 23.05
CA ALA A 721 -7.88 -7.26 22.02
C ALA A 721 -8.48 -7.50 20.61
N ALA A 722 -9.81 -7.41 20.45
CA ALA A 722 -10.51 -7.78 19.20
C ALA A 722 -11.50 -6.73 18.66
N VAL A 723 -11.77 -5.64 19.40
CA VAL A 723 -12.37 -4.41 18.85
C VAL A 723 -11.35 -3.61 18.04
N ASN A 724 -11.78 -2.83 17.05
CA ASN A 724 -10.91 -1.98 16.24
C ASN A 724 -10.84 -0.52 16.75
N PHE A 725 -10.00 0.33 16.14
CA PHE A 725 -10.03 1.78 16.34
C PHE A 725 -10.43 2.51 15.05
N ASN A 726 -11.44 3.38 15.14
CA ASN A 726 -11.81 4.34 14.10
C ASN A 726 -12.07 5.71 14.76
N PRO A 727 -11.29 6.77 14.44
CA PRO A 727 -11.34 8.03 15.17
C PRO A 727 -12.67 8.80 14.99
N PHE A 728 -13.40 8.57 13.90
CA PHE A 728 -14.75 9.11 13.73
C PHE A 728 -15.83 8.30 14.45
N LEU A 729 -15.55 7.02 14.77
CA LEU A 729 -16.57 6.04 15.12
C LEU A 729 -16.35 5.33 16.47
N VAL A 730 -15.41 5.75 17.32
CA VAL A 730 -15.28 5.29 18.71
C VAL A 730 -16.66 5.23 19.39
N ASN A 731 -17.06 4.04 19.85
CA ASN A 731 -18.38 3.76 20.41
C ASN A 731 -18.37 2.79 21.60
N VAL A 732 -17.22 2.21 21.95
CA VAL A 732 -16.99 1.37 23.13
C VAL A 732 -15.94 2.04 24.02
N ASP A 733 -16.13 2.00 25.34
CA ASP A 733 -15.28 2.74 26.28
C ASP A 733 -13.87 2.16 26.51
N ASN A 734 -13.02 3.03 27.07
CA ASN A 734 -11.73 2.68 27.68
C ASN A 734 -11.82 2.50 29.21
N GLU A 735 -13.04 2.50 29.77
CA GLU A 735 -13.32 2.50 31.21
C GLU A 735 -13.53 1.10 31.81
N ALA A 736 -13.48 0.05 30.99
CA ALA A 736 -13.35 -1.33 31.46
C ALA A 736 -12.18 -1.48 32.45
N ILE A 737 -12.51 -1.69 33.74
CA ILE A 737 -11.57 -2.00 34.81
C ILE A 737 -11.85 -3.44 35.27
N PRO A 738 -10.85 -4.34 35.34
CA PRO A 738 -11.08 -5.70 35.78
C PRO A 738 -11.36 -5.77 37.29
N GLU A 739 -12.39 -6.52 37.67
CA GLU A 739 -12.68 -6.88 39.05
C GLU A 739 -11.58 -7.77 39.63
N PHE A 740 -11.29 -7.61 40.93
CA PHE A 740 -10.43 -8.54 41.67
C PHE A 740 -11.27 -9.59 42.39
N ASP A 741 -11.14 -10.85 41.99
CA ASP A 741 -11.60 -12.01 42.77
C ASP A 741 -10.51 -13.10 42.81
N ASN A 742 -10.26 -13.64 43.99
CA ASN A 742 -9.35 -14.76 44.19
C ASN A 742 -10.07 -16.12 44.08
N ALA A 743 -11.36 -16.17 43.72
CA ALA A 743 -12.21 -17.38 43.68
C ALA A 743 -12.18 -18.19 45.00
N GLY A 744 -11.99 -17.51 46.14
CA GLY A 744 -11.79 -18.13 47.45
C GLY A 744 -10.42 -18.83 47.68
N ILE A 745 -9.52 -18.77 46.70
CA ILE A 745 -8.17 -19.34 46.77
C ILE A 745 -7.27 -18.51 47.70
N HIS A 746 -6.39 -19.18 48.46
CA HIS A 746 -5.60 -18.56 49.53
C HIS A 746 -4.24 -19.24 49.69
N ARG A 747 -3.16 -18.48 49.58
CA ARG A 747 -1.76 -18.95 49.64
C ARG A 747 -1.35 -19.78 50.86
N GLY A 748 -2.08 -19.68 51.97
CA GLY A 748 -1.83 -20.46 53.18
C GLY A 748 -2.57 -21.80 53.23
N ARG A 749 -3.40 -22.11 52.23
CA ARG A 749 -4.36 -23.24 52.27
C ARG A 749 -4.52 -24.00 50.95
N HIS A 750 -4.34 -23.32 49.82
CA HIS A 750 -4.75 -23.80 48.50
C HIS A 750 -3.55 -23.75 47.51
N PRO A 751 -3.06 -24.89 46.99
CA PRO A 751 -1.87 -24.94 46.11
C PRO A 751 -1.99 -24.21 44.77
N GLY A 752 -3.21 -23.88 44.31
CA GLY A 752 -3.42 -23.06 43.10
C GLY A 752 -3.33 -21.55 43.32
N ALA A 753 -2.99 -21.08 44.53
CA ALA A 753 -2.82 -19.65 44.78
C ALA A 753 -1.77 -19.05 43.82
N GLY A 754 -2.14 -17.98 43.11
CA GLY A 754 -1.28 -17.31 42.13
C GLY A 754 -1.04 -18.09 40.84
N ALA A 755 -1.76 -19.19 40.58
CA ALA A 755 -1.67 -19.97 39.33
C ALA A 755 -2.61 -19.47 38.22
N PHE A 756 -3.50 -18.52 38.52
CA PHE A 756 -4.41 -17.84 37.59
C PHE A 756 -4.43 -16.34 37.93
N SER A 757 -4.91 -15.50 37.01
CA SER A 757 -5.10 -14.07 37.28
C SER A 757 -6.35 -13.85 38.12
N PRO A 758 -6.28 -13.12 39.25
CA PRO A 758 -7.45 -12.70 39.99
C PRO A 758 -8.16 -11.49 39.36
N TYR A 759 -7.60 -10.90 38.29
CA TYR A 759 -8.16 -9.75 37.58
C TYR A 759 -8.95 -10.22 36.36
N HIS A 760 -10.25 -9.99 36.36
CA HIS A 760 -11.17 -10.51 35.35
C HIS A 760 -12.42 -9.64 35.22
N LYS A 761 -13.35 -9.95 34.30
CA LYS A 761 -14.68 -9.31 34.25
C LYS A 761 -14.71 -7.78 34.05
N GLY A 762 -13.64 -7.16 33.54
CA GLY A 762 -13.75 -5.77 33.09
C GLY A 762 -14.55 -5.71 31.80
N ILE A 763 -15.81 -5.30 31.92
CA ILE A 763 -16.76 -5.16 30.82
C ILE A 763 -16.73 -3.69 30.36
N PRO A 764 -16.44 -3.40 29.08
CA PRO A 764 -16.61 -2.06 28.53
C PRO A 764 -18.08 -1.82 28.19
N HIS A 765 -18.49 -0.56 28.12
CA HIS A 765 -19.85 -0.13 27.78
C HIS A 765 -19.89 0.63 26.46
N ALA A 766 -21.07 0.70 25.86
CA ALA A 766 -21.31 1.51 24.68
C ALA A 766 -21.33 3.02 25.04
N GLN A 767 -20.31 3.78 24.61
CA GLN A 767 -20.21 5.24 24.79
C GLN A 767 -21.26 6.01 23.99
N ARG A 768 -21.70 5.44 22.87
CA ARG A 768 -22.86 5.92 22.11
C ARG A 768 -23.66 4.73 21.58
N ARG A 769 -24.88 4.99 21.11
CA ARG A 769 -25.79 3.98 20.57
C ARG A 769 -25.17 3.21 19.38
N ILE A 770 -25.17 1.88 19.45
CA ILE A 770 -24.67 0.97 18.41
C ILE A 770 -25.86 0.20 17.80
N PRO A 771 -26.06 0.20 16.46
CA PRO A 771 -27.14 -0.55 15.83
C PRO A 771 -26.90 -2.07 15.87
N THR A 772 -27.95 -2.87 15.62
CA THR A 772 -27.82 -4.30 15.29
C THR A 772 -26.82 -4.47 14.14
N GLY A 773 -25.86 -5.38 14.30
CA GLY A 773 -24.80 -5.60 13.31
C GLY A 773 -23.74 -4.49 13.26
N GLY A 774 -23.78 -3.52 14.17
CA GLY A 774 -22.77 -2.47 14.29
C GLY A 774 -21.41 -3.02 14.73
N GLU A 775 -20.33 -2.49 14.16
CA GLU A 775 -18.97 -2.77 14.63
C GLU A 775 -18.65 -1.99 15.91
N LEU A 776 -17.86 -2.63 16.77
CA LEU A 776 -17.35 -2.10 18.01
C LEU A 776 -15.99 -1.43 17.78
N PHE A 777 -15.89 -0.14 18.11
CA PHE A 777 -14.67 0.67 18.02
C PHE A 777 -14.29 1.28 19.36
N LYS A 778 -13.01 1.15 19.71
CA LYS A 778 -12.39 1.61 20.94
C LYS A 778 -11.22 2.54 20.61
N ASP A 779 -10.91 3.49 21.49
CA ASP A 779 -9.75 4.38 21.30
C ASP A 779 -8.46 3.69 21.78
N TYR A 780 -7.44 3.64 20.93
CA TYR A 780 -6.13 3.07 21.27
C TYR A 780 -5.13 4.11 21.80
N GLY A 781 -5.48 5.40 21.76
CA GLY A 781 -4.55 6.51 21.90
C GLY A 781 -4.03 6.98 20.54
N GLN A 782 -3.76 8.28 20.42
CA GLN A 782 -3.48 8.92 19.13
C GLN A 782 -2.14 8.47 18.50
N ASP A 783 -1.14 8.20 19.34
CA ASP A 783 0.22 7.75 18.95
C ASP A 783 0.17 6.56 17.98
N TRP A 784 -0.82 5.67 18.13
CA TRP A 784 -1.05 4.51 17.28
C TRP A 784 -1.04 4.82 15.77
N PHE A 785 -1.57 5.98 15.37
CA PHE A 785 -1.64 6.43 13.97
C PHE A 785 -0.43 7.26 13.51
N HIS A 786 0.39 7.78 14.43
CA HIS A 786 1.62 8.49 14.08
C HIS A 786 2.70 7.52 13.58
N ASP A 787 2.83 6.37 14.24
CA ASP A 787 3.88 5.38 13.92
C ASP A 787 3.58 4.52 12.66
N ARG A 788 2.34 4.53 12.15
CA ARG A 788 1.84 3.56 11.15
C ARG A 788 1.55 4.15 9.76
N GLN A 789 2.27 5.21 9.37
CA GLN A 789 2.26 5.79 8.01
C GLN A 789 0.86 6.10 7.40
N GLN A 790 -0.11 6.56 8.21
CA GLN A 790 -1.34 7.18 7.69
C GLN A 790 -1.29 8.72 7.88
N PRO A 791 -0.54 9.46 7.05
CA PRO A 791 -0.28 10.89 7.27
C PRO A 791 -1.54 11.77 7.12
N TYR A 792 -2.62 11.29 6.50
CA TYR A 792 -3.83 12.08 6.24
C TYR A 792 -5.13 11.54 6.90
N MET A 793 -5.03 10.52 7.75
CA MET A 793 -6.14 10.13 8.65
C MET A 793 -6.18 11.11 9.84
N PRO A 794 -7.33 11.70 10.18
CA PRO A 794 -7.44 12.59 11.33
C PRO A 794 -7.26 11.86 12.67
N THR A 795 -6.53 12.49 13.59
CA THR A 795 -6.57 12.17 15.02
C THR A 795 -7.86 12.69 15.67
N LEU A 796 -8.08 12.38 16.95
CA LEU A 796 -9.17 13.00 17.72
C LEU A 796 -8.94 14.52 17.88
N ASP A 797 -7.68 14.96 18.00
CA ASP A 797 -7.31 16.37 18.03
C ASP A 797 -7.56 17.04 16.67
N ASP A 798 -7.23 16.41 15.54
CA ASP A 798 -7.58 16.92 14.19
C ASP A 798 -9.11 17.07 14.01
N ILE A 799 -9.91 16.18 14.61
CA ILE A 799 -11.38 16.25 14.58
C ILE A 799 -11.88 17.39 15.49
N GLN A 800 -11.24 17.61 16.65
CA GLN A 800 -11.54 18.72 17.54
C GLN A 800 -11.11 20.08 16.95
N ASP A 801 -9.95 20.16 16.30
CA ASP A 801 -9.49 21.34 15.58
C ASP A 801 -10.29 21.58 14.30
N ALA A 802 -10.82 20.55 13.64
CA ALA A 802 -11.79 20.72 12.56
C ALA A 802 -13.11 21.31 13.08
N GLN A 803 -13.58 20.83 14.25
CA GLN A 803 -14.74 21.39 14.94
C GLN A 803 -14.48 22.84 15.41
N TYR A 804 -13.27 23.17 15.84
CA TYR A 804 -12.86 24.55 16.15
C TYR A 804 -12.73 25.42 14.90
N LEU A 805 -12.18 24.90 13.81
CA LEU A 805 -12.05 25.59 12.52
C LEU A 805 -13.42 25.90 11.92
N LEU A 806 -14.40 24.98 12.03
CA LEU A 806 -15.80 25.26 11.74
C LEU A 806 -16.30 26.45 12.59
N TYR A 807 -16.09 26.40 13.90
CA TYR A 807 -16.55 27.43 14.83
C TYR A 807 -15.91 28.81 14.56
N ASP A 808 -14.58 28.91 14.49
CA ASP A 808 -13.86 30.15 14.20
C ASP A 808 -14.18 30.69 12.80
N PHE A 809 -14.32 29.82 11.79
CA PHE A 809 -14.82 30.20 10.48
C PHE A 809 -16.20 30.90 10.58
N PHE A 810 -17.17 30.24 11.23
CA PHE A 810 -18.52 30.79 11.39
C PHE A 810 -18.55 32.05 12.29
N ASN A 811 -17.54 32.29 13.14
CA ASN A 811 -17.40 33.54 13.90
C ASN A 811 -16.76 34.68 13.09
N LYS A 812 -15.62 34.44 12.42
CA LYS A 812 -14.88 35.45 11.65
C LYS A 812 -15.64 35.87 10.38
N PHE A 813 -16.33 34.93 9.74
CA PHE A 813 -16.97 35.14 8.45
C PHE A 813 -18.51 35.05 8.51
N GLY A 814 -19.13 34.38 9.49
CA GLY A 814 -20.59 34.23 9.56
C GLY A 814 -21.14 33.32 8.46
N ASP A 815 -22.40 33.58 8.04
CA ASP A 815 -23.07 32.91 6.90
C ASP A 815 -22.43 33.17 5.51
N GLN A 816 -21.16 33.56 5.45
CA GLN A 816 -20.39 33.74 4.22
C GLN A 816 -19.95 32.38 3.65
N SER A 817 -20.93 31.55 3.30
CA SER A 817 -20.77 30.27 2.59
C SER A 817 -19.83 30.35 1.38
N GLY A 818 -19.71 31.50 0.71
CA GLY A 818 -18.73 31.73 -0.35
C GLY A 818 -17.26 31.66 0.08
N VAL A 819 -16.95 31.87 1.36
CA VAL A 819 -15.62 31.68 1.95
C VAL A 819 -15.46 30.25 2.50
N TYR A 820 -16.51 29.64 3.07
CA TYR A 820 -16.47 28.23 3.47
C TYR A 820 -16.23 27.32 2.27
N ASN A 821 -16.97 27.56 1.18
CA ASN A 821 -16.80 26.85 -0.08
C ASN A 821 -15.43 27.12 -0.71
N LEU A 822 -14.73 28.22 -0.38
CA LEU A 822 -13.34 28.42 -0.79
C LEU A 822 -12.37 27.55 0.03
N ILE A 823 -12.64 27.32 1.31
CA ILE A 823 -11.85 26.44 2.19
C ILE A 823 -12.09 24.96 1.84
N ILE A 824 -13.33 24.55 1.58
CA ILE A 824 -13.63 23.21 1.06
C ILE A 824 -13.10 23.03 -0.37
N ASP A 825 -13.12 24.06 -1.23
CA ASP A 825 -12.40 24.00 -2.50
C ASP A 825 -10.87 23.92 -2.33
N ILE A 826 -10.30 24.41 -1.21
CA ILE A 826 -8.87 24.21 -0.86
C ILE A 826 -8.63 22.77 -0.40
N ARG A 827 -9.50 22.16 0.42
CA ARG A 827 -9.46 20.71 0.71
C ARG A 827 -9.48 19.87 -0.56
N ASN A 828 -10.37 20.21 -1.50
CA ASN A 828 -10.49 19.55 -2.81
C ASN A 828 -9.29 19.84 -3.75
N ILE A 829 -8.35 20.68 -3.33
CA ILE A 829 -7.07 20.98 -3.99
C ILE A 829 -5.88 20.38 -3.22
N TRP A 830 -6.00 20.14 -1.91
CA TRP A 830 -4.93 19.62 -1.07
C TRP A 830 -5.45 18.77 0.13
N PRO A 831 -5.10 17.46 0.21
CA PRO A 831 -5.36 16.65 1.40
C PRO A 831 -4.56 17.10 2.63
N SER A 832 -5.25 17.17 3.77
CA SER A 832 -4.72 17.52 5.10
C SER A 832 -5.60 16.82 6.14
N ARG A 833 -5.03 16.36 7.27
CA ARG A 833 -5.80 15.68 8.35
C ARG A 833 -6.96 16.55 8.84
N LEU A 834 -6.65 17.75 9.33
CA LEU A 834 -7.59 18.80 9.70
C LEU A 834 -8.69 19.05 8.64
N LEU A 835 -8.32 19.21 7.37
CA LEU A 835 -9.31 19.45 6.30
C LEU A 835 -10.13 18.19 5.96
N ASN A 836 -9.59 16.99 6.17
CA ASN A 836 -10.27 15.72 5.97
C ASN A 836 -11.31 15.42 7.07
N ALA A 837 -11.12 15.94 8.28
CA ALA A 837 -12.09 15.85 9.37
C ALA A 837 -13.30 16.79 9.19
N LEU A 838 -13.18 17.88 8.42
CA LEU A 838 -14.33 18.73 8.09
C LEU A 838 -15.42 17.93 7.33
N PRO A 839 -16.72 18.21 7.52
CA PRO A 839 -17.75 17.70 6.63
C PRO A 839 -17.70 18.37 5.25
N GLU A 840 -17.99 17.63 4.17
CA GLU A 840 -17.86 18.12 2.79
C GLU A 840 -18.90 19.19 2.42
N LYS A 841 -20.17 18.97 2.81
CA LYS A 841 -21.28 19.83 2.40
C LYS A 841 -21.49 20.90 3.45
N TYR A 842 -21.71 22.16 3.06
CA TYR A 842 -22.09 23.24 3.99
C TYR A 842 -23.28 22.86 4.90
N GLY A 843 -24.21 22.03 4.41
CA GLY A 843 -25.31 21.49 5.22
C GLY A 843 -24.88 20.48 6.29
N GLU A 844 -23.89 19.63 6.00
CA GLU A 844 -23.32 18.68 6.97
C GLU A 844 -22.35 19.38 7.92
N ALA A 845 -21.61 20.37 7.43
CA ALA A 845 -20.81 21.28 8.24
C ALA A 845 -21.66 22.12 9.19
N ALA A 846 -22.87 22.51 8.77
CA ALA A 846 -23.86 23.15 9.64
C ALA A 846 -24.52 22.16 10.63
N ILE A 847 -24.69 20.88 10.26
CA ILE A 847 -25.16 19.84 11.20
C ILE A 847 -24.09 19.57 12.25
N ALA A 848 -22.82 19.37 11.86
CA ALA A 848 -21.70 19.19 12.77
C ALA A 848 -21.45 20.43 13.65
N ALA A 849 -21.57 21.66 13.09
CA ALA A 849 -21.51 22.90 13.89
C ALA A 849 -22.71 23.11 14.83
N LEU A 850 -23.73 22.24 14.76
CA LEU A 850 -24.90 22.19 15.65
C LEU A 850 -24.98 20.87 16.47
N GLY A 851 -23.99 19.98 16.31
CA GLY A 851 -24.00 18.59 16.77
C GLY A 851 -22.58 18.02 16.73
N GLU A 852 -22.40 16.82 16.14
CA GLU A 852 -21.10 16.17 16.05
C GLU A 852 -20.77 15.67 14.63
N ILE A 853 -19.48 15.50 14.34
CA ILE A 853 -18.98 14.96 13.07
C ILE A 853 -19.30 13.45 12.94
N ALA A 854 -19.33 12.72 14.06
CA ALA A 854 -19.54 11.26 14.10
C ALA A 854 -20.91 10.80 13.57
N ASP A 855 -21.97 11.62 13.75
CA ASP A 855 -23.33 11.34 13.29
C ASP A 855 -23.41 11.08 11.77
N VAL A 856 -22.46 11.62 11.00
CA VAL A 856 -22.40 11.48 9.53
C VAL A 856 -21.91 10.08 9.11
N PHE A 857 -21.09 9.41 9.92
CA PHE A 857 -20.35 8.21 9.54
C PHE A 857 -20.97 6.89 10.02
N GLN A 858 -21.77 6.90 11.10
CA GLN A 858 -22.26 5.69 11.76
C GLN A 858 -23.00 4.66 10.86
N PRO A 859 -23.76 5.03 9.81
CA PRO A 859 -24.45 4.04 8.97
C PRO A 859 -23.52 3.03 8.27
N ASN A 860 -22.29 3.43 7.93
CA ASN A 860 -21.37 2.59 7.13
C ASN A 860 -20.72 1.46 7.94
N ALA A 861 -20.66 1.57 9.27
CA ALA A 861 -20.05 0.57 10.14
C ALA A 861 -21.08 -0.41 10.72
N THR A 862 -21.98 -0.90 9.86
CA THR A 862 -23.07 -1.83 10.22
C THR A 862 -23.16 -2.94 9.16
N ARG A 863 -23.30 -4.19 9.60
CA ARG A 863 -23.47 -5.39 8.75
C ARG A 863 -24.87 -6.00 8.95
N GLU A 864 -25.36 -6.74 7.95
CA GLU A 864 -26.55 -7.59 8.12
C GLU A 864 -26.20 -8.87 8.89
N ILE A 865 -27.15 -9.41 9.65
CA ILE A 865 -26.91 -10.54 10.57
C ILE A 865 -26.64 -11.85 9.82
N GLU A 866 -27.30 -12.06 8.68
CA GLU A 866 -27.09 -13.22 7.80
C GLU A 866 -25.64 -13.29 7.31
N TRP A 867 -25.03 -12.13 7.00
CA TRP A 867 -23.62 -12.07 6.58
C TRP A 867 -22.67 -12.49 7.72
N LEU A 868 -22.94 -12.03 8.95
CA LEU A 868 -22.15 -12.37 10.13
C LEU A 868 -22.25 -13.86 10.52
N GLN A 869 -23.39 -14.50 10.25
CA GLN A 869 -23.58 -15.95 10.47
C GLN A 869 -22.78 -16.81 9.47
N GLU A 870 -22.61 -16.34 8.24
CA GLU A 870 -21.88 -17.03 7.18
C GLU A 870 -20.35 -16.80 7.28
N HIS A 871 -19.93 -15.57 7.53
CA HIS A 871 -18.52 -15.14 7.45
C HIS A 871 -17.81 -15.02 8.81
N GLY A 872 -18.55 -15.00 9.92
CA GLY A 872 -18.01 -14.84 11.26
C GLY A 872 -17.74 -16.14 12.02
N ARG A 873 -17.25 -15.98 13.25
CA ARG A 873 -17.36 -16.98 14.32
C ARG A 873 -18.10 -16.38 15.50
N CYS A 874 -18.95 -17.19 16.13
CA CYS A 874 -19.63 -16.79 17.34
C CYS A 874 -18.67 -16.82 18.53
N VAL A 875 -18.67 -15.75 19.32
CA VAL A 875 -17.86 -15.62 20.55
C VAL A 875 -18.73 -15.46 21.81
N ASP A 876 -20.02 -15.77 21.70
CA ASP A 876 -21.09 -15.57 22.70
C ASP A 876 -21.60 -16.88 23.33
N HIS A 877 -20.82 -17.97 23.24
CA HIS A 877 -21.17 -19.25 23.86
C HIS A 877 -20.59 -19.44 25.28
N ILE A 878 -19.62 -18.62 25.70
CA ILE A 878 -18.91 -18.74 26.99
C ILE A 878 -19.28 -17.58 27.93
N VAL A 879 -19.44 -17.87 29.23
CA VAL A 879 -19.52 -16.87 30.32
C VAL A 879 -18.57 -17.29 31.47
N PRO A 880 -17.83 -16.35 32.10
CA PRO A 880 -16.93 -16.68 33.21
C PRO A 880 -17.65 -16.82 34.56
N GLY A 881 -17.32 -17.88 35.29
CA GLY A 881 -17.77 -18.14 36.66
C GLY A 881 -16.64 -18.63 37.57
N VAL A 882 -16.92 -18.93 38.84
CA VAL A 882 -15.97 -19.63 39.71
C VAL A 882 -15.96 -21.12 39.34
N SER A 883 -14.78 -21.71 39.12
CA SER A 883 -14.64 -23.11 38.71
C SER A 883 -15.21 -24.07 39.75
N THR A 884 -15.79 -25.19 39.28
CA THR A 884 -16.19 -26.31 40.14
C THR A 884 -14.99 -27.14 40.60
N LEU A 885 -13.81 -26.97 39.99
CA LEU A 885 -12.58 -27.67 40.38
C LEU A 885 -11.86 -26.95 41.53
N PRO A 886 -11.46 -27.68 42.59
CA PRO A 886 -10.71 -27.07 43.68
C PRO A 886 -9.33 -26.60 43.19
N ASN A 887 -8.97 -25.36 43.51
CA ASN A 887 -7.72 -24.67 43.15
C ASN A 887 -7.62 -24.12 41.72
N ALA A 888 -8.62 -24.33 40.84
CA ALA A 888 -8.55 -23.85 39.45
C ALA A 888 -8.83 -22.35 39.27
N GLY A 889 -9.49 -21.70 40.24
CA GLY A 889 -9.84 -20.29 40.15
C GLY A 889 -11.19 -20.08 39.46
N HIS A 890 -11.21 -19.28 38.39
CA HIS A 890 -12.38 -19.09 37.52
C HIS A 890 -12.42 -20.12 36.38
N GLY A 891 -13.61 -20.39 35.86
CA GLY A 891 -13.86 -21.35 34.79
C GLY A 891 -14.80 -20.79 33.72
N ALA A 892 -14.67 -21.31 32.50
CA ALA A 892 -15.57 -21.05 31.38
C ALA A 892 -16.84 -21.90 31.51
N PHE A 893 -18.02 -21.30 31.41
CA PHE A 893 -19.31 -21.99 31.44
C PHE A 893 -20.10 -21.73 30.15
N THR A 894 -20.90 -22.70 29.71
CA THR A 894 -21.74 -22.57 28.52
C THR A 894 -22.95 -21.65 28.77
N LYS A 895 -23.14 -20.61 27.94
CA LYS A 895 -24.33 -19.73 28.01
C LYS A 895 -25.64 -20.39 27.54
N ARG A 896 -25.53 -21.48 26.79
CA ARG A 896 -26.62 -22.18 26.09
C ARG A 896 -26.24 -23.65 25.88
N PHE A 897 -27.18 -24.48 25.44
CA PHE A 897 -26.87 -25.84 24.97
C PHE A 897 -25.89 -25.79 23.78
N ILE A 898 -24.90 -26.69 23.77
CA ILE A 898 -23.91 -26.83 22.70
C ILE A 898 -23.90 -28.30 22.23
N PRO A 899 -24.29 -28.62 20.99
CA PRO A 899 -24.18 -29.96 20.42
C PRO A 899 -22.73 -30.49 20.34
N GLU A 900 -22.57 -31.81 20.31
CA GLU A 900 -21.29 -32.45 19.96
C GLU A 900 -20.78 -31.96 18.59
N GLY A 901 -19.51 -31.55 18.53
CA GLY A 901 -18.86 -31.06 17.31
C GLY A 901 -19.03 -29.56 17.01
N THR A 902 -19.86 -28.83 17.76
CA THR A 902 -20.01 -27.37 17.57
C THR A 902 -18.75 -26.61 18.00
N ILE A 903 -18.37 -25.59 17.21
CA ILE A 903 -17.34 -24.60 17.57
C ILE A 903 -17.92 -23.66 18.64
N ILE A 904 -17.30 -23.68 19.81
CA ILE A 904 -17.68 -22.91 21.00
C ILE A 904 -17.19 -21.46 20.88
N SER A 905 -15.96 -21.27 20.40
CA SER A 905 -15.37 -19.96 20.13
C SER A 905 -14.19 -20.14 19.18
N GLY A 906 -14.01 -19.18 18.27
CA GLY A 906 -12.82 -19.08 17.43
C GLY A 906 -11.86 -18.06 18.06
N SER A 907 -10.62 -18.46 18.35
CA SER A 907 -9.62 -17.61 18.99
C SER A 907 -8.43 -17.39 18.06
N PRO A 908 -8.16 -16.16 17.60
CA PRO A 908 -6.83 -15.83 17.11
C PRO A 908 -5.80 -15.96 18.25
N LEU A 909 -4.52 -16.12 17.87
CA LEU A 909 -3.39 -16.35 18.77
C LEU A 909 -2.32 -15.27 18.56
N LEU A 910 -1.61 -14.95 19.64
CA LEU A 910 -0.25 -14.42 19.58
C LEU A 910 0.74 -15.57 19.73
N HIS A 911 1.67 -15.73 18.80
CA HIS A 911 2.86 -16.54 19.03
C HIS A 911 3.86 -15.75 19.88
N MET A 912 4.64 -16.45 20.71
CA MET A 912 5.80 -15.91 21.40
C MET A 912 6.76 -17.05 21.80
N PHE A 913 7.77 -16.78 22.62
CA PHE A 913 8.79 -17.76 23.01
C PHE A 913 8.80 -17.96 24.53
N GLU A 914 9.13 -19.18 24.98
CA GLU A 914 9.11 -19.50 26.41
C GLU A 914 10.18 -18.74 27.21
N ASP A 915 11.32 -18.41 26.60
CA ASP A 915 12.39 -17.63 27.21
C ASP A 915 11.95 -16.18 27.53
N VAL A 916 11.15 -15.56 26.66
CA VAL A 916 10.56 -14.23 26.86
C VAL A 916 9.69 -14.16 28.12
N LEU A 917 9.09 -15.28 28.52
CA LEU A 917 8.27 -15.40 29.73
C LEU A 917 9.05 -15.83 30.98
N GLU A 918 10.37 -16.02 30.92
CA GLU A 918 11.16 -16.33 32.12
C GLU A 918 11.27 -15.13 33.06
N MET A 919 11.18 -15.37 34.37
CA MET A 919 11.43 -14.36 35.39
C MET A 919 12.76 -14.59 36.09
N TYR A 920 13.45 -13.51 36.46
CA TYR A 920 14.79 -13.51 37.03
C TYR A 920 14.86 -12.65 38.30
N ASP A 921 15.72 -13.00 39.27
CA ASP A 921 15.99 -12.10 40.40
C ASP A 921 16.76 -10.86 39.93
N LEU A 922 16.14 -9.67 40.00
CA LEU A 922 16.72 -8.41 39.50
C LEU A 922 17.81 -7.80 40.41
N VAL A 923 18.69 -6.97 39.84
CA VAL A 923 19.51 -5.95 40.54
C VAL A 923 18.97 -4.58 40.15
N TYR A 924 18.79 -3.71 41.13
CA TYR A 924 18.44 -2.31 40.92
C TYR A 924 19.69 -1.44 40.95
N SER A 925 19.79 -0.50 40.00
CA SER A 925 20.86 0.46 39.87
C SER A 925 20.28 1.83 39.54
N ASP A 926 20.53 2.82 40.40
CA ASP A 926 19.95 4.17 40.28
C ASP A 926 20.32 4.89 38.97
N SER A 927 21.35 4.43 38.26
CA SER A 927 21.83 5.03 37.00
C SER A 927 21.59 4.18 35.74
N THR A 928 21.06 2.95 35.85
CA THR A 928 20.89 2.03 34.70
C THR A 928 19.60 1.20 34.75
N GLY A 929 18.63 1.59 35.59
CA GLY A 929 17.40 0.82 35.79
C GLY A 929 17.63 -0.51 36.54
N ALA A 930 16.66 -1.41 36.44
CA ALA A 930 16.85 -2.79 36.89
C ALA A 930 17.43 -3.66 35.77
N ARG A 931 18.24 -4.67 36.11
CA ARG A 931 18.69 -5.70 35.18
C ARG A 931 18.57 -7.09 35.80
N ARG A 932 18.31 -8.11 34.97
CA ARG A 932 18.35 -9.51 35.40
C ARG A 932 19.73 -9.91 35.89
N LYS A 933 19.80 -10.65 37.01
CA LYS A 933 21.02 -11.39 37.38
C LYS A 933 21.13 -12.62 36.47
N PRO A 934 22.26 -12.83 35.78
CA PRO A 934 22.54 -14.10 35.14
C PRO A 934 22.41 -15.26 36.13
N TRP A 935 21.91 -16.40 35.66
CA TRP A 935 21.83 -17.68 36.39
C TRP A 935 20.89 -17.73 37.60
N SER A 936 20.01 -16.75 37.81
CA SER A 936 18.97 -16.79 38.86
C SER A 936 17.55 -16.61 38.31
N LYS A 937 17.15 -17.52 37.42
CA LYS A 937 15.75 -17.73 37.03
C LYS A 937 14.92 -18.02 38.30
N SER A 938 13.90 -17.20 38.54
CA SER A 938 13.10 -17.17 39.77
C SER A 938 11.69 -17.74 39.58
N GLY A 939 11.25 -17.89 38.32
CA GLY A 939 9.96 -18.45 37.91
C GLY A 939 9.67 -18.15 36.44
N TYR A 940 8.39 -18.03 36.11
CA TYR A 940 7.88 -17.56 34.81
C TYR A 940 6.72 -16.57 35.03
N GLN A 941 6.46 -15.74 34.03
CA GLN A 941 5.28 -14.87 33.94
C GLN A 941 3.99 -15.68 34.09
N LEU A 942 2.93 -15.03 34.58
CA LEU A 942 1.63 -15.67 34.71
C LEU A 942 1.03 -16.09 33.35
N LEU A 943 1.33 -15.32 32.28
CA LEU A 943 0.87 -15.59 30.92
C LEU A 943 1.17 -17.02 30.45
N LEU A 944 2.26 -17.64 30.91
CA LEU A 944 2.62 -19.02 30.57
C LEU A 944 1.47 -20.00 30.82
N ASN A 945 0.68 -19.81 31.88
CA ASN A 945 -0.42 -20.71 32.24
C ASN A 945 -1.64 -20.61 31.31
N TYR A 946 -1.68 -19.59 30.45
CA TYR A 946 -2.73 -19.35 29.47
C TYR A 946 -2.29 -19.67 28.03
N CYS A 947 -0.99 -19.86 27.79
CA CYS A 947 -0.44 -20.17 26.48
C CYS A 947 -0.19 -21.68 26.31
N PHE A 948 -0.42 -22.16 25.11
CA PHE A 948 -0.04 -23.50 24.70
C PHE A 948 1.43 -23.58 24.31
N GLY A 949 2.05 -24.75 24.48
CA GLY A 949 3.37 -25.04 23.89
C GLY A 949 3.78 -26.49 24.08
N HIS A 950 4.87 -26.90 23.43
CA HIS A 950 5.32 -28.31 23.40
C HIS A 950 6.62 -28.52 24.21
N HIS A 951 7.14 -29.73 24.30
CA HIS A 951 8.38 -30.04 25.04
C HIS A 951 9.63 -30.09 24.17
N GLU A 952 9.46 -30.19 22.85
CA GLU A 952 10.52 -30.10 21.86
C GLU A 952 10.59 -28.73 21.17
N SER A 953 9.69 -27.78 21.52
CA SER A 953 9.58 -26.45 20.91
C SER A 953 9.65 -25.33 21.94
N SER A 954 10.41 -24.28 21.61
CA SER A 954 10.45 -22.98 22.29
C SER A 954 9.22 -22.11 22.04
N LEU A 955 8.40 -22.43 21.04
CA LEU A 955 7.23 -21.65 20.65
C LEU A 955 6.07 -21.80 21.65
N LEU A 956 5.51 -20.66 22.03
CA LEU A 956 4.26 -20.54 22.79
C LEU A 956 3.17 -19.91 21.93
N LEU A 957 1.92 -20.29 22.19
CA LEU A 957 0.73 -19.78 21.49
C LEU A 957 -0.31 -19.31 22.51
N CYS A 958 -0.52 -18.00 22.58
CA CYS A 958 -1.34 -17.32 23.56
C CYS A 958 -2.69 -16.88 22.94
N PRO A 959 -3.83 -17.51 23.28
CA PRO A 959 -5.12 -17.18 22.71
C PRO A 959 -5.65 -15.81 23.18
N TYR A 960 -6.33 -15.10 22.27
CA TYR A 960 -7.06 -13.86 22.58
C TYR A 960 -8.52 -13.79 22.09
N GLY A 961 -9.14 -14.93 21.77
CA GLY A 961 -10.59 -14.99 21.56
C GLY A 961 -11.39 -14.82 22.87
N PRO A 962 -12.58 -14.20 22.86
CA PRO A 962 -13.37 -13.99 24.07
C PRO A 962 -13.70 -15.30 24.80
N GLY A 963 -13.59 -15.27 26.13
CA GLY A 963 -13.95 -16.34 27.05
C GLY A 963 -13.06 -17.59 27.08
N VAL A 964 -12.22 -17.85 26.06
CA VAL A 964 -11.52 -19.15 25.95
C VAL A 964 -10.45 -19.35 27.02
N ASN A 965 -9.83 -18.26 27.48
CA ASN A 965 -8.77 -18.27 28.49
C ASN A 965 -9.26 -18.67 29.90
N TYR A 966 -10.57 -18.93 30.09
CA TYR A 966 -11.12 -19.52 31.32
C TYR A 966 -11.36 -21.05 31.22
N ILE A 967 -11.06 -21.72 30.09
CA ILE A 967 -11.30 -23.17 29.93
C ILE A 967 -10.24 -23.99 30.68
N ASN A 968 -10.65 -24.66 31.77
CA ASN A 968 -9.74 -25.31 32.74
C ASN A 968 -9.31 -26.73 32.35
N HIS A 969 -8.25 -27.24 33.00
CA HIS A 969 -7.84 -28.63 32.84
C HIS A 969 -8.76 -29.63 33.55
N ASN A 970 -9.23 -30.67 32.85
CA ASN A 970 -9.55 -31.95 33.47
C ASN A 970 -9.58 -33.10 32.43
N SER A 971 -8.51 -33.91 32.38
CA SER A 971 -8.38 -35.08 31.47
C SER A 971 -9.52 -36.11 31.56
N THR A 972 -10.22 -36.22 32.71
CA THR A 972 -11.31 -37.19 32.90
C THR A 972 -12.72 -36.63 32.62
N MET A 973 -12.88 -35.31 32.71
CA MET A 973 -14.17 -34.62 32.50
C MET A 973 -14.25 -33.91 31.14
N ALA A 974 -13.10 -33.72 30.48
CA ALA A 974 -12.88 -33.06 29.19
C ALA A 974 -14.09 -33.13 28.24
N ASN A 975 -14.67 -31.96 27.95
CA ASN A 975 -15.77 -31.77 27.01
C ASN A 975 -15.40 -30.82 25.87
N VAL A 976 -14.20 -30.22 25.91
CA VAL A 976 -13.63 -29.40 24.83
C VAL A 976 -12.32 -30.02 24.36
N LYS A 977 -12.06 -29.93 23.05
CA LYS A 977 -10.73 -30.06 22.45
C LYS A 977 -10.38 -28.78 21.70
N ILE A 978 -9.10 -28.56 21.44
CA ILE A 978 -8.65 -27.56 20.46
C ILE A 978 -8.38 -28.22 19.10
N GLN A 979 -8.43 -27.42 18.05
CA GLN A 979 -7.88 -27.73 16.73
C GLN A 979 -7.48 -26.40 16.04
N TRP A 980 -6.63 -26.47 15.01
CA TRP A 980 -6.38 -25.32 14.13
C TRP A 980 -7.69 -24.90 13.44
N ALA A 981 -7.90 -23.59 13.30
CA ALA A 981 -8.99 -23.04 12.51
C ALA A 981 -8.75 -23.25 10.99
N PRO A 982 -9.76 -23.06 10.14
CA PRO A 982 -9.58 -23.00 8.67
C PRO A 982 -8.78 -21.78 8.18
N HIS A 983 -8.06 -21.90 7.06
CA HIS A 983 -7.41 -20.75 6.40
C HIS A 983 -8.44 -19.63 6.15
N GLY A 984 -8.08 -18.38 6.46
CA GLY A 984 -8.92 -17.19 6.23
C GLY A 984 -10.05 -17.00 7.25
N VAL A 985 -10.41 -18.02 8.02
CA VAL A 985 -11.34 -17.91 9.15
C VAL A 985 -10.60 -17.37 10.36
N THR A 986 -11.15 -16.34 11.00
CA THR A 986 -10.63 -15.78 12.27
C THR A 986 -9.13 -15.47 12.21
N GLY A 987 -8.63 -15.08 11.02
CA GLY A 987 -7.25 -14.67 10.77
C GLY A 987 -6.23 -15.79 10.53
N GLN A 988 -6.61 -17.08 10.58
CA GLN A 988 -5.66 -18.19 10.36
C GLN A 988 -5.03 -18.17 8.95
N ASN A 989 -3.73 -18.50 8.87
CA ASN A 989 -2.99 -18.68 7.63
C ASN A 989 -1.98 -19.83 7.78
N ASN A 990 -2.31 -20.99 7.19
CA ASN A 990 -1.55 -22.24 7.36
C ASN A 990 -0.11 -22.21 6.81
N SER A 991 0.28 -21.19 6.03
CA SER A 991 1.69 -21.01 5.60
C SER A 991 2.68 -20.86 6.77
N TRP A 992 2.19 -20.54 7.98
CA TRP A 992 2.99 -20.47 9.20
C TRP A 992 3.46 -21.83 9.72
N PHE A 993 2.83 -22.96 9.33
CA PHE A 993 3.30 -24.28 9.77
C PHE A 993 4.66 -24.66 9.15
N SER A 994 4.97 -24.14 7.96
CA SER A 994 6.26 -24.32 7.28
C SER A 994 7.37 -23.37 7.77
N MET A 995 7.06 -22.40 8.65
CA MET A 995 8.03 -21.50 9.26
C MET A 995 8.63 -22.14 10.52
N ALA A 996 9.96 -22.08 10.70
CA ALA A 996 10.56 -22.45 11.98
C ALA A 996 10.30 -21.34 13.02
N PRO A 997 10.34 -21.63 14.34
CA PRO A 997 10.00 -20.65 15.37
C PRO A 997 10.85 -19.37 15.28
N LYS A 998 12.15 -19.52 14.99
CA LYS A 998 13.09 -18.43 14.71
C LYS A 998 12.63 -17.44 13.62
N ASP A 999 11.86 -17.89 12.63
CA ASP A 999 11.43 -17.07 11.49
C ASP A 999 10.13 -16.34 11.79
N MET A 1000 9.34 -16.84 12.75
CA MET A 1000 8.22 -16.12 13.35
C MET A 1000 8.67 -15.00 14.31
N GLN A 1001 9.94 -15.03 14.75
CA GLN A 1001 10.43 -14.25 15.89
C GLN A 1001 10.29 -12.73 15.72
N TRP A 1002 10.13 -12.21 14.50
CA TRP A 1002 9.94 -10.77 14.26
C TRP A 1002 8.70 -10.46 13.41
N ASN A 1003 7.80 -11.43 13.23
CA ASN A 1003 6.58 -11.28 12.45
C ASN A 1003 5.39 -10.92 13.34
N TYR A 1004 5.06 -9.63 13.43
CA TYR A 1004 3.98 -9.10 14.28
C TYR A 1004 2.55 -9.31 13.73
N LYS A 1005 2.35 -10.16 12.71
CA LYS A 1005 1.01 -10.44 12.14
C LYS A 1005 0.30 -11.56 12.90
N GLN A 1006 -0.97 -11.34 13.18
CA GLN A 1006 -1.87 -12.33 13.78
C GLN A 1006 -2.34 -13.22 12.64
N SER A 1007 -1.86 -14.45 12.62
CA SER A 1007 -2.01 -15.37 11.48
C SER A 1007 -2.16 -16.83 11.90
N LEU A 1008 -2.38 -17.07 13.19
CA LEU A 1008 -2.67 -18.37 13.79
C LEU A 1008 -3.95 -18.24 14.64
N ALA A 1009 -4.84 -19.23 14.58
CA ALA A 1009 -6.10 -19.29 15.33
C ALA A 1009 -6.49 -20.73 15.70
N LEU A 1010 -7.09 -20.90 16.87
CA LEU A 1010 -7.67 -22.17 17.34
C LEU A 1010 -9.20 -22.09 17.38
N ASP A 1011 -9.86 -23.11 16.83
CA ASP A 1011 -11.27 -23.40 17.10
C ASP A 1011 -11.37 -24.30 18.34
N TYR A 1012 -12.17 -23.88 19.33
CA TYR A 1012 -12.49 -24.68 20.52
C TYR A 1012 -13.76 -25.48 20.26
N VAL A 1013 -13.69 -26.81 20.29
CA VAL A 1013 -14.75 -27.69 19.77
C VAL A 1013 -15.28 -28.64 20.85
N ALA A 1014 -16.61 -28.75 20.94
CA ALA A 1014 -17.28 -29.68 21.85
C ALA A 1014 -17.03 -31.15 21.47
N THR A 1015 -16.61 -31.97 22.43
CA THR A 1015 -16.31 -33.41 22.24
C THR A 1015 -17.44 -34.35 22.65
N LYS A 1016 -18.58 -33.78 23.05
CA LYS A 1016 -19.86 -34.42 23.43
C LYS A 1016 -20.91 -33.32 23.57
N ASP A 1017 -22.20 -33.66 23.59
CA ASP A 1017 -23.25 -32.69 23.93
C ASP A 1017 -23.00 -32.04 25.31
N ILE A 1018 -23.07 -30.71 25.37
CA ILE A 1018 -22.83 -29.91 26.58
C ILE A 1018 -24.10 -29.14 26.95
N PRO A 1019 -24.71 -29.37 28.13
CA PRO A 1019 -25.88 -28.61 28.57
C PRO A 1019 -25.50 -27.18 29.01
N GLU A 1020 -26.47 -26.28 28.95
CA GLU A 1020 -26.37 -24.90 29.45
C GLU A 1020 -25.93 -24.86 30.91
N GLY A 1021 -25.05 -23.92 31.25
CA GLY A 1021 -24.48 -23.75 32.59
C GLY A 1021 -23.46 -24.83 33.00
N ALA A 1022 -23.01 -25.69 32.09
CA ALA A 1022 -21.93 -26.63 32.37
C ALA A 1022 -20.55 -25.96 32.19
N GLU A 1023 -19.60 -26.36 33.02
CA GLU A 1023 -18.20 -25.92 32.89
C GLU A 1023 -17.50 -26.60 31.71
N LEU A 1024 -16.61 -25.87 31.05
CA LEU A 1024 -15.79 -26.31 29.94
C LEU A 1024 -14.41 -26.74 30.43
N PHE A 1025 -14.03 -27.96 30.04
CA PHE A 1025 -12.79 -28.63 30.41
C PHE A 1025 -12.05 -29.13 29.18
N LEU A 1026 -10.75 -28.87 29.16
CA LEU A 1026 -9.80 -29.31 28.13
C LEU A 1026 -8.78 -30.27 28.75
N ASP A 1027 -8.23 -31.20 27.95
CA ASP A 1027 -7.04 -31.95 28.36
C ASP A 1027 -5.79 -31.12 28.03
N TYR A 1028 -4.97 -30.84 29.05
CA TYR A 1028 -3.73 -30.05 28.95
C TYR A 1028 -2.50 -30.97 28.77
N GLY A 1029 -2.71 -32.28 28.60
CA GLY A 1029 -1.69 -33.27 28.32
C GLY A 1029 -1.02 -33.87 29.56
N PRO A 1030 -0.37 -35.04 29.40
CA PRO A 1030 0.19 -35.80 30.52
C PRO A 1030 1.34 -35.08 31.23
N LEU A 1031 2.13 -34.24 30.53
CA LEU A 1031 3.21 -33.46 31.14
C LEU A 1031 2.68 -32.45 32.17
N TRP A 1032 1.62 -31.69 31.80
CA TRP A 1032 0.97 -30.75 32.71
C TRP A 1032 0.35 -31.46 33.91
N GLU A 1033 -0.36 -32.55 33.67
CA GLU A 1033 -1.03 -33.35 34.72
C GLU A 1033 -0.02 -34.06 35.66
N MET A 1034 1.17 -34.43 35.18
CA MET A 1034 2.28 -34.89 36.03
C MET A 1034 2.88 -33.74 36.84
N ALA A 1035 3.18 -32.60 36.23
CA ALA A 1035 3.72 -31.43 36.91
C ALA A 1035 2.77 -30.89 37.99
N TRP A 1036 1.46 -30.89 37.73
CA TRP A 1036 0.44 -30.51 38.71
C TRP A 1036 0.37 -31.50 39.87
N LYS A 1037 0.46 -32.82 39.61
CA LYS A 1037 0.55 -33.84 40.67
C LYS A 1037 1.82 -33.71 41.51
N GLU A 1038 2.97 -33.46 40.89
CA GLU A 1038 4.22 -33.20 41.60
C GLU A 1038 4.11 -31.92 42.46
N HIS A 1039 3.52 -30.85 41.93
CA HIS A 1039 3.23 -29.63 42.68
C HIS A 1039 2.31 -29.90 43.88
N LEU A 1040 1.22 -30.66 43.71
CA LEU A 1040 0.34 -31.05 44.82
C LEU A 1040 1.04 -31.90 45.91
N LEU A 1041 2.05 -32.69 45.53
CA LEU A 1041 2.84 -33.52 46.46
C LEU A 1041 3.97 -32.76 47.16
N THR A 1042 4.54 -31.74 46.51
CA THR A 1042 5.71 -30.97 46.99
C THR A 1042 5.34 -29.63 47.63
N TRP A 1043 4.16 -29.08 47.32
CA TRP A 1043 3.68 -27.82 47.88
C TRP A 1043 3.39 -27.94 49.38
N THR A 1044 4.01 -27.07 50.18
CA THR A 1044 3.78 -26.97 51.62
C THR A 1044 3.36 -25.55 52.02
N PRO A 1045 2.24 -25.36 52.75
CA PRO A 1045 1.88 -24.06 53.27
C PRO A 1045 2.87 -23.63 54.36
N LYS A 1046 3.31 -22.37 54.30
CA LYS A 1046 4.20 -21.77 55.30
C LYS A 1046 3.37 -20.95 56.27
N ASP A 1047 3.54 -21.10 57.59
CA ASP A 1047 2.65 -20.49 58.61
C ASP A 1047 2.40 -18.98 58.39
N ARG A 1048 3.44 -18.24 57.99
CA ARG A 1048 3.38 -16.80 57.67
C ARG A 1048 2.42 -16.41 56.54
N TRP A 1049 1.96 -17.38 55.74
CA TRP A 1049 0.98 -17.20 54.67
C TRP A 1049 -0.48 -17.27 55.17
N LEU A 1050 -0.74 -17.87 56.34
CA LEU A 1050 -2.09 -17.95 56.92
C LEU A 1050 -2.65 -16.58 57.34
N SER A 1051 -1.77 -15.61 57.58
CA SER A 1051 -2.10 -14.22 57.94
C SER A 1051 -2.15 -13.25 56.74
N TYR A 1052 -2.02 -13.74 55.50
CA TYR A 1052 -2.13 -12.91 54.30
C TYR A 1052 -3.59 -12.59 53.95
N LEU A 1053 -3.83 -11.35 53.55
CA LEU A 1053 -5.05 -10.83 52.93
C LEU A 1053 -4.62 -9.85 51.83
N SER A 1054 -5.12 -10.00 50.60
CA SER A 1054 -4.84 -9.02 49.54
C SER A 1054 -5.42 -7.64 49.89
N ALA A 1055 -4.88 -6.59 49.28
CA ALA A 1055 -5.34 -5.23 49.46
C ALA A 1055 -6.77 -5.01 48.97
N ALA A 1056 -7.19 -5.68 47.89
CA ALA A 1056 -8.59 -5.72 47.47
C ALA A 1056 -9.49 -6.30 48.57
N THR A 1057 -9.09 -7.43 49.18
CA THR A 1057 -9.78 -8.03 50.33
C THR A 1057 -9.83 -7.08 51.53
N MET A 1058 -8.72 -6.40 51.83
CA MET A 1058 -8.62 -5.40 52.90
C MET A 1058 -9.52 -4.18 52.64
N ASN A 1059 -9.55 -3.66 51.42
CA ASN A 1059 -10.43 -2.55 51.01
C ASN A 1059 -11.90 -2.92 51.18
N MET A 1060 -12.31 -4.12 50.76
CA MET A 1060 -13.66 -4.64 50.96
C MET A 1060 -14.01 -4.74 52.45
N LEU A 1061 -13.18 -5.45 53.25
CA LEU A 1061 -13.42 -5.68 54.68
C LEU A 1061 -13.38 -4.40 55.51
N MET A 1062 -12.65 -3.37 55.07
CA MET A 1062 -12.49 -2.09 55.75
C MET A 1062 -13.29 -0.95 55.12
N LYS A 1063 -14.22 -1.22 54.18
CA LYS A 1063 -14.95 -0.18 53.43
C LYS A 1063 -15.71 0.81 54.32
N GLN A 1064 -16.27 0.35 55.44
CA GLN A 1064 -16.99 1.18 56.43
C GLN A 1064 -16.25 1.33 57.76
N ASN A 1065 -15.00 0.84 57.85
CA ASN A 1065 -14.23 0.85 59.09
C ASN A 1065 -13.24 2.02 59.11
N PRO A 1066 -13.06 2.72 60.25
CA PRO A 1066 -11.99 3.70 60.42
C PRO A 1066 -10.61 3.08 60.16
N LEU A 1067 -9.76 3.81 59.42
CA LEU A 1067 -8.39 3.40 59.16
C LEU A 1067 -7.50 3.72 60.37
N ARG A 1068 -6.53 2.85 60.67
CA ARG A 1068 -5.68 2.95 61.87
C ARG A 1068 -4.52 3.92 61.65
N THR A 1069 -4.30 4.82 62.60
CA THR A 1069 -3.13 5.72 62.63
C THR A 1069 -1.83 4.94 62.81
N GLN A 1070 -0.69 5.56 62.51
CA GLN A 1070 0.64 4.99 62.75
C GLN A 1070 0.89 4.66 64.23
N GLY A 1071 0.14 5.29 65.16
CA GLY A 1071 0.12 4.93 66.57
C GLY A 1071 -0.63 3.62 66.81
N GLU A 1072 -1.90 3.55 66.38
CA GLU A 1072 -2.76 2.37 66.53
C GLU A 1072 -2.19 1.11 65.86
N GLN A 1073 -1.45 1.27 64.76
CA GLN A 1073 -0.79 0.18 64.05
C GLN A 1073 0.41 -0.45 64.80
N ARG A 1074 0.92 0.18 65.87
CA ARG A 1074 2.00 -0.41 66.69
C ARG A 1074 1.49 -1.56 67.56
N ASP A 1075 0.28 -1.40 68.10
CA ASP A 1075 -0.39 -2.40 68.95
C ASP A 1075 -1.28 -3.33 68.13
N SER A 1076 -1.81 -2.86 66.99
CA SER A 1076 -2.67 -3.62 66.08
C SER A 1076 -2.31 -3.34 64.61
N PRO A 1077 -1.21 -3.92 64.10
CA PRO A 1077 -0.77 -3.72 62.72
C PRO A 1077 -1.76 -4.30 61.70
N TYR A 1078 -1.66 -3.82 60.46
CA TYR A 1078 -2.25 -4.47 59.28
C TYR A 1078 -1.33 -5.60 58.77
N PRO A 1079 -1.83 -6.50 57.89
CA PRO A 1079 -0.99 -7.51 57.24
C PRO A 1079 0.25 -6.88 56.60
N ALA A 1080 1.43 -7.49 56.78
CA ALA A 1080 2.70 -6.88 56.37
C ALA A 1080 2.87 -6.72 54.85
N ASN A 1081 2.01 -7.35 54.05
CA ASN A 1081 1.92 -7.17 52.61
C ASN A 1081 1.20 -5.88 52.19
N VAL A 1082 0.31 -5.30 53.00
CA VAL A 1082 -0.40 -4.08 52.60
C VAL A 1082 0.30 -2.79 53.03
N MET A 1083 0.02 -1.73 52.29
CA MET A 1083 0.38 -0.33 52.56
C MET A 1083 -0.81 0.57 52.23
N PHE A 1084 -0.78 1.82 52.70
CA PHE A 1084 -1.73 2.83 52.22
C PHE A 1084 -1.13 3.58 51.05
N GLN A 1085 -1.99 3.94 50.09
CA GLN A 1085 -1.76 5.07 49.21
C GLN A 1085 -2.90 6.06 49.32
N CYS A 1086 -2.57 7.33 49.08
CA CYS A 1086 -3.44 8.47 49.22
C CYS A 1086 -3.49 9.22 47.88
N ASP A 1087 -4.68 9.65 47.49
CA ASP A 1087 -4.93 10.42 46.28
C ASP A 1087 -4.67 11.93 46.52
N ARG A 1088 -3.65 12.49 45.87
CA ARG A 1088 -3.23 13.89 46.00
C ARG A 1088 -4.13 14.86 45.21
N ALA A 1089 -4.89 14.37 44.22
CA ALA A 1089 -5.83 15.19 43.46
C ALA A 1089 -7.11 15.53 44.26
N THR A 1090 -7.40 14.78 45.34
CA THR A 1090 -8.56 15.05 46.21
C THR A 1090 -8.38 16.22 47.19
N VAL A 1091 -7.25 16.94 47.15
CA VAL A 1091 -6.87 17.97 48.14
C VAL A 1091 -7.34 19.37 47.70
N PRO A 1092 -8.32 20.01 48.38
CA PRO A 1092 -8.99 21.22 47.85
C PRO A 1092 -8.16 22.52 47.82
N GLU A 1093 -6.93 22.53 48.33
CA GLU A 1093 -6.10 23.74 48.51
C GLU A 1093 -4.93 23.85 47.52
N ILE A 1094 -4.79 22.92 46.56
CA ILE A 1094 -3.72 22.94 45.54
C ILE A 1094 -4.31 23.30 44.17
N ASP A 1095 -4.02 24.51 43.69
CA ASP A 1095 -4.38 24.99 42.35
C ASP A 1095 -3.49 24.36 41.27
N TYR A 1096 -3.78 23.11 40.92
CA TYR A 1096 -3.19 22.44 39.77
C TYR A 1096 -3.84 22.98 38.48
N GLY A 1097 -3.08 23.79 37.73
CA GLY A 1097 -3.54 24.40 36.48
C GLY A 1097 -3.89 23.39 35.39
N SER A 1098 -5.17 23.01 35.32
CA SER A 1098 -5.86 22.31 34.22
C SER A 1098 -5.34 20.93 33.73
N PHE A 1099 -4.22 20.42 34.24
CA PHE A 1099 -3.75 19.05 33.99
C PHE A 1099 -3.13 18.42 35.24
N ALA A 1100 -3.98 17.91 36.14
CA ALA A 1100 -3.58 16.88 37.09
C ALA A 1100 -3.89 15.50 36.47
N PRO A 1101 -2.92 14.58 36.36
CA PRO A 1101 -3.19 13.25 35.83
C PRO A 1101 -4.12 12.47 36.78
N ILE A 1102 -4.98 11.63 36.21
CA ILE A 1102 -6.06 10.89 36.92
C ILE A 1102 -5.54 9.93 38.01
N ASN A 1103 -4.22 9.73 38.10
CA ASN A 1103 -3.55 8.82 39.04
C ASN A 1103 -2.41 9.51 39.84
N ASP A 1104 -2.61 10.72 40.39
CA ASP A 1104 -1.68 11.37 41.36
C ASP A 1104 -1.73 10.70 42.75
N ILE A 1105 -1.48 9.38 42.79
CA ILE A 1105 -1.64 8.49 43.95
C ILE A 1105 -0.26 8.10 44.50
N HIS A 1106 -0.01 8.39 45.79
CA HIS A 1106 1.30 8.19 46.42
C HIS A 1106 1.23 7.35 47.69
N PRO A 1107 2.29 6.59 48.05
CA PRO A 1107 2.41 5.93 49.36
C PRO A 1107 2.19 6.93 50.50
N CYS A 1108 1.48 6.52 51.55
CA CYS A 1108 1.20 7.42 52.66
C CYS A 1108 1.09 6.73 54.03
N ILE A 1109 1.19 7.55 55.08
CA ILE A 1109 1.12 7.15 56.48
C ILE A 1109 0.07 8.01 57.19
N ILE A 1110 -0.99 7.38 57.71
CA ILE A 1110 -1.99 8.07 58.52
C ILE A 1110 -1.37 8.48 59.86
N LEU A 1111 -1.27 9.78 60.12
CA LEU A 1111 -0.75 10.33 61.38
C LEU A 1111 -1.86 10.42 62.43
N GLU A 1112 -2.98 11.06 62.07
CA GLU A 1112 -4.09 11.35 62.97
C GLU A 1112 -5.44 11.06 62.31
N ARG A 1113 -6.48 10.87 63.14
CA ARG A 1113 -7.88 10.68 62.72
C ARG A 1113 -8.79 11.45 63.66
N TYR A 1114 -9.68 12.26 63.10
CA TYR A 1114 -10.61 13.14 63.83
C TYR A 1114 -11.98 13.18 63.15
N LYS A 1115 -12.89 14.01 63.67
CA LYS A 1115 -14.25 14.20 63.14
C LYS A 1115 -14.64 15.67 63.28
N GLU A 1116 -14.53 16.47 62.22
CA GLU A 1116 -14.94 17.88 62.24
C GLU A 1116 -16.25 18.09 61.47
N GLY A 1117 -17.24 18.75 62.09
CA GLY A 1117 -18.50 19.19 61.45
C GLY A 1117 -19.49 18.11 60.99
N SER A 1118 -19.04 17.18 60.15
CA SER A 1118 -19.78 16.16 59.39
C SER A 1118 -20.14 14.92 60.23
N GLY A 1119 -19.30 14.56 61.19
CA GLY A 1119 -19.37 13.29 61.93
C GLY A 1119 -18.72 12.09 61.22
N VAL A 1120 -18.22 12.26 59.99
CA VAL A 1120 -17.38 11.29 59.27
C VAL A 1120 -15.97 11.28 59.88
N ASP A 1121 -15.19 10.21 59.69
CA ASP A 1121 -13.77 10.18 60.07
C ASP A 1121 -12.92 10.86 58.98
N GLU A 1122 -12.20 11.90 59.38
CA GLU A 1122 -11.25 12.66 58.55
C GLU A 1122 -9.82 12.37 59.04
N TYR A 1123 -8.85 12.47 58.14
CA TYR A 1123 -7.48 11.99 58.37
C TYR A 1123 -6.43 13.07 58.10
N VAL A 1124 -5.39 13.09 58.95
CA VAL A 1124 -4.10 13.69 58.61
C VAL A 1124 -3.18 12.58 58.13
N VAL A 1125 -2.60 12.74 56.94
CA VAL A 1125 -1.65 11.79 56.36
C VAL A 1125 -0.33 12.47 56.07
N ARG A 1126 0.78 11.73 56.13
CA ARG A 1126 2.02 12.12 55.47
C ARG A 1126 2.18 11.32 54.18
N MET A 1127 2.44 12.00 53.08
CA MET A 1127 2.60 11.42 51.75
C MET A 1127 4.07 11.27 51.39
N GLN A 1128 4.46 10.21 50.68
CA GLN A 1128 5.85 9.90 50.34
C GLN A 1128 6.08 10.10 48.84
N VAL A 1129 6.35 11.36 48.46
CA VAL A 1129 6.51 11.77 47.07
C VAL A 1129 7.99 11.69 46.68
N LYS A 1130 8.31 11.05 45.56
CA LYS A 1130 9.70 10.75 45.15
C LYS A 1130 10.46 12.01 44.73
N GLY A 1131 11.20 12.60 45.67
CA GLY A 1131 12.08 13.75 45.44
C GLY A 1131 11.62 15.07 46.06
N GLU A 1132 10.45 15.09 46.71
CA GLU A 1132 9.93 16.24 47.46
C GLU A 1132 10.14 16.03 48.98
N GLU A 1133 9.91 17.06 49.79
CA GLU A 1133 9.72 16.88 51.25
C GLU A 1133 8.36 16.22 51.49
N GLU A 1134 8.30 15.11 52.23
CA GLU A 1134 7.07 14.34 52.51
C GLU A 1134 5.93 15.22 53.08
N PRO A 1135 4.90 15.62 52.30
CA PRO A 1135 3.96 16.63 52.78
C PRO A 1135 2.95 16.01 53.75
N GLU A 1136 2.61 16.76 54.80
CA GLU A 1136 1.50 16.45 55.69
C GLU A 1136 0.22 17.11 55.16
N ILE A 1137 -0.78 16.28 54.86
CA ILE A 1137 -2.04 16.69 54.24
C ILE A 1137 -3.19 16.41 55.21
N HIS A 1138 -4.01 17.42 55.44
CA HIS A 1138 -5.12 17.41 56.38
C HIS A 1138 -6.47 17.24 55.65
N ASN A 1139 -7.53 16.93 56.39
CA ASN A 1139 -8.91 16.84 55.90
C ASN A 1139 -9.14 15.76 54.81
N LEU A 1140 -8.29 14.74 54.71
CA LEU A 1140 -8.54 13.63 53.78
C LEU A 1140 -9.77 12.84 54.22
N SER A 1141 -10.61 12.48 53.25
CA SER A 1141 -11.73 11.56 53.45
C SER A 1141 -11.24 10.11 53.63
N ARG A 1142 -12.13 9.22 54.06
CA ARG A 1142 -11.87 7.78 54.08
C ARG A 1142 -11.65 7.24 52.67
N GLU A 1143 -12.34 7.80 51.69
CA GLU A 1143 -12.41 7.35 50.30
C GLU A 1143 -11.12 7.64 49.52
N ALA A 1144 -10.43 8.74 49.86
CA ALA A 1144 -9.14 9.13 49.30
C ALA A 1144 -7.96 8.25 49.74
N ILE A 1145 -8.18 7.31 50.68
CA ILE A 1145 -7.14 6.43 51.23
C ILE A 1145 -7.51 4.96 50.95
N LYS A 1146 -6.69 4.28 50.14
CA LYS A 1146 -6.89 2.87 49.77
C LYS A 1146 -5.73 2.01 50.28
N PHE A 1147 -6.02 0.76 50.64
CA PHE A 1147 -4.98 -0.25 50.75
C PHE A 1147 -4.49 -0.62 49.36
N TYR A 1148 -3.19 -0.81 49.21
CA TYR A 1148 -2.56 -1.49 48.08
C TYR A 1148 -1.62 -2.57 48.61
N ASP A 1149 -1.44 -3.64 47.83
CA ASP A 1149 -0.39 -4.62 48.11
C ASP A 1149 0.96 -3.94 47.82
N ARG A 1150 1.97 -4.26 48.62
CA ARG A 1150 3.33 -3.79 48.41
C ARG A 1150 3.91 -4.53 47.20
N PRO A 1151 4.79 -3.88 46.41
CA PRO A 1151 5.51 -4.55 45.34
C PRO A 1151 6.12 -5.89 45.77
N TYR A 1152 5.95 -6.91 44.94
CA TYR A 1152 6.40 -8.29 45.13
C TYR A 1152 5.72 -9.07 46.28
N THR A 1153 4.54 -8.64 46.78
CA THR A 1153 3.87 -9.32 47.91
C THR A 1153 2.54 -10.01 47.60
N SER A 1154 1.94 -9.79 46.43
CA SER A 1154 0.71 -10.47 45.97
C SER A 1154 0.91 -11.95 45.66
N ASP A 1155 -0.17 -12.66 45.30
CA ASP A 1155 -0.11 -14.10 44.99
C ASP A 1155 0.67 -14.38 43.68
N LEU A 1156 0.84 -13.39 42.80
CA LEU A 1156 1.55 -13.49 41.53
C LEU A 1156 3.05 -13.80 41.71
N HIS A 1157 3.65 -13.21 42.75
CA HIS A 1157 5.09 -13.27 43.06
C HIS A 1157 5.51 -14.46 43.94
N LEU A 1158 4.59 -15.38 44.24
CA LEU A 1158 4.91 -16.59 44.98
C LEU A 1158 5.76 -17.52 44.10
N ARG A 1159 7.07 -17.66 44.40
CA ARG A 1159 7.98 -18.65 43.77
C ARG A 1159 7.57 -20.13 43.95
N SER A 1160 6.41 -20.40 44.52
CA SER A 1160 5.79 -21.73 44.65
C SER A 1160 4.31 -21.68 44.25
N SER A 1161 3.95 -20.76 43.36
CA SER A 1161 2.77 -20.85 42.50
C SER A 1161 3.07 -21.78 41.34
N PHE A 1162 2.06 -22.47 40.84
CA PHE A 1162 2.20 -23.33 39.69
C PHE A 1162 2.40 -22.49 38.41
N ARG A 1163 3.43 -22.84 37.62
CA ARG A 1163 3.76 -22.23 36.33
C ARG A 1163 4.04 -23.34 35.32
N HIS A 1164 3.18 -23.52 34.33
CA HIS A 1164 3.34 -24.54 33.30
C HIS A 1164 2.48 -24.19 32.08
N ARG A 1165 3.08 -24.21 30.88
CA ARG A 1165 2.35 -24.05 29.61
C ARG A 1165 1.28 -25.11 29.44
N ILE A 1166 0.17 -24.77 28.80
CA ILE A 1166 -0.83 -25.75 28.40
C ILE A 1166 -0.17 -26.69 27.38
N GLY A 1167 -0.21 -28.00 27.61
CA GLY A 1167 0.48 -28.95 26.74
C GLY A 1167 -0.18 -29.00 25.37
N PHE A 1168 0.52 -28.55 24.33
CA PHE A 1168 0.01 -28.62 22.96
C PHE A 1168 0.02 -30.08 22.47
N PRO A 1169 -1.07 -30.58 21.85
CA PRO A 1169 -1.16 -31.99 21.47
C PRO A 1169 -0.06 -32.43 20.49
N GLU A 1170 0.54 -33.59 20.74
CA GLU A 1170 1.68 -34.13 19.99
C GLU A 1170 1.48 -34.13 18.46
N GLY A 1171 0.27 -34.49 18.01
CA GLY A 1171 -0.11 -34.51 16.59
C GLY A 1171 -0.54 -33.17 15.99
N MET A 1172 -0.43 -32.06 16.73
CA MET A 1172 -0.71 -30.69 16.25
C MET A 1172 0.57 -29.85 16.08
N VAL A 1173 1.73 -30.35 16.50
CA VAL A 1173 3.04 -29.68 16.42
C VAL A 1173 3.72 -30.03 15.09
N PRO A 1174 3.93 -29.05 14.17
CA PRO A 1174 4.76 -29.24 12.98
C PRO A 1174 6.18 -29.72 13.33
N ASN A 1175 6.84 -30.46 12.45
CA ASN A 1175 8.21 -30.90 12.71
C ASN A 1175 9.19 -29.73 12.67
N GLU A 1176 8.85 -28.74 11.84
CA GLU A 1176 9.50 -27.46 11.59
C GLU A 1176 9.52 -26.60 12.87
N TRP A 1177 8.59 -26.84 13.81
CA TRP A 1177 8.51 -26.16 15.09
C TRP A 1177 9.34 -26.83 16.20
N ARG A 1178 9.93 -28.01 15.95
CA ARG A 1178 10.72 -28.75 16.93
C ARG A 1178 12.17 -28.31 16.86
N ASP A 1179 12.67 -27.72 17.94
CA ASP A 1179 14.02 -27.19 18.03
C ASP A 1179 15.06 -28.31 18.02
N SER A 1180 16.00 -28.27 17.08
CA SER A 1180 16.95 -29.37 16.86
C SER A 1180 17.77 -29.76 18.09
N GLU A 1181 18.04 -28.83 19.03
CA GLU A 1181 18.79 -29.11 20.26
C GLU A 1181 17.96 -29.82 21.35
N SER A 1182 16.64 -29.62 21.41
CA SER A 1182 15.78 -30.19 22.47
C SER A 1182 15.66 -31.71 22.34
N SER A 1183 15.64 -32.21 21.09
CA SER A 1183 15.56 -33.63 20.74
C SER A 1183 16.68 -34.50 21.37
N LEU A 1184 17.87 -33.93 21.54
CA LEU A 1184 19.03 -34.61 22.15
C LEU A 1184 18.86 -34.86 23.65
N PHE A 1185 18.00 -34.10 24.33
CA PHE A 1185 17.75 -34.26 25.76
C PHE A 1185 16.78 -35.41 26.04
N PHE A 1186 15.68 -35.52 25.27
CA PHE A 1186 14.65 -36.55 25.48
C PHE A 1186 15.05 -37.94 24.97
N ALA A 1187 15.96 -38.04 24.00
CA ALA A 1187 16.59 -39.32 23.63
C ALA A 1187 17.30 -40.02 24.81
N ASN A 1188 17.73 -39.27 25.84
CA ASN A 1188 18.30 -39.82 27.08
C ASN A 1188 17.23 -40.11 28.16
N ILE A 1189 15.99 -39.64 27.98
CA ILE A 1189 14.88 -39.81 28.93
C ILE A 1189 14.06 -41.08 28.62
N GLU A 1190 13.91 -41.48 27.36
CA GLU A 1190 13.33 -42.80 27.05
C GLU A 1190 14.19 -43.96 27.62
N ASP A 1191 15.52 -43.84 27.53
CA ASP A 1191 16.48 -44.79 28.12
C ASP A 1191 16.41 -44.84 29.67
N LEU A 1192 15.97 -43.75 30.31
CA LEU A 1192 15.66 -43.70 31.74
C LEU A 1192 14.28 -44.28 32.06
N GLY A 1193 13.26 -44.02 31.23
CA GLY A 1193 11.93 -44.63 31.34
C GLY A 1193 11.96 -46.15 31.23
N ALA A 1194 12.91 -46.70 30.44
CA ALA A 1194 13.19 -48.12 30.38
C ALA A 1194 13.75 -48.70 31.69
N GLN A 1195 14.46 -47.91 32.51
CA GLN A 1195 15.04 -48.37 33.79
C GLN A 1195 14.09 -48.21 34.98
N VAL A 1196 13.20 -47.21 34.97
CA VAL A 1196 12.25 -46.96 36.09
C VAL A 1196 11.14 -48.02 36.16
N ASN A 1197 10.83 -48.71 35.07
CA ASN A 1197 9.80 -49.77 35.04
C ASN A 1197 10.20 -51.10 35.72
N ASP A 1198 11.46 -51.28 36.15
CA ASP A 1198 11.93 -52.51 36.83
C ASP A 1198 12.04 -52.37 38.37
N GLU A 1199 11.76 -51.18 38.95
CA GLU A 1199 11.73 -50.94 40.42
C GLU A 1199 10.42 -50.29 40.95
N LEU A 1200 9.28 -50.45 40.25
CA LEU A 1200 7.93 -50.01 40.69
C LEU A 1200 6.93 -51.17 40.85
#